data_AF-A0A3N4LHV5-F1
#
_entry.id   AF-A0A3N4LHV5-F1
#
_cell.length_a   1.000
_cell.length_b   1.000
_cell.length_c   1.000
_cell.angle_alpha   90.00
_cell.angle_beta   90.00
_cell.angle_gamma   90.00
#
_symmetry.space_group_name_H-M   'P 1'
#
loop_
_entity.id
_entity.type
_entity.pdbx_description
1 polymer ?
#
loop_
_entity_poly.entity_id
_entity_poly.type
_entity_poly.pdbx_seq_one_letter_code
_entity_poly.pdbx_strand_id
1 'polypeptide(L)'
;MSLLIITAKDGAQYQADPRTLANLRDLRAWIEDHAKIAAANQILLSGRGTQLREATLATETEVFVFDRKILDHNTKPPLLQTPSLASPPSPPTEPPTQKDHAGWIAAFKKHLQWAESVLTKGRSLAAAISTAEAQMKNIQRSVVVAADNLDNHVVTFQNKLHDRQEDAGSTLRNQEEVFNNWENSVRIATQVTLHTGFMNIAQRQANSSRGPAALADLVNVGELKKAHAVSELKAQEFINNMENVRAEVEDIVKRNASLRDDIQRTAVGSSGNYQSDEPQNILEDMEAMTKRLHGDQSRVQDAHSLAQVAKWAQTHTKDVLPVLGGLLTEMSRLHQQAISQKNNVILAAHKNMIGVVQVQSSLGFLSPLFEKAQLPESESFLFLARAHRLPDVYGALLIECVRRREWSEKLMTESRRLAEELASLKNEEEKRRKKWQNQVGNMLPFTVGESRVLSLEVNLEGNDDRWPQVSRQDVEAFLEQCKHIPQMENTLKEVTQLYHDLDKPRKPTRRVKGFKAGSVHEAVMGASSYLMEDARELQDKVSFLENQDLNQKSRIRRLEDLLHRAYGRAGSGFPPSSPIPGQYSNLGPGILGSSPSMNGMNGIPPQGPPVPSRRLSANMEQSERERNMAAKILSLETDLSQEKERTLRLQKEAADRVAMEQQINERIMEADHTKIDLLANLEAQQQEFVLERKEFQRGLAELRQELDEAYEDLHRVEELKSVEMERKKTGRGSIARRLRN
;
A
#
# COMPACT_ATOMS: atom_id res chain seq x y z
N MET A 1 -36.08 3.31 3.93
CA MET A 1 -36.31 2.12 4.77
C MET A 1 -36.41 2.59 6.20
N SER A 2 -37.13 1.88 7.09
CA SER A 2 -37.14 2.19 8.53
C SER A 2 -35.91 1.61 9.21
N LEU A 3 -35.37 2.29 10.22
CA LEU A 3 -34.35 1.75 11.11
C LEU A 3 -35.02 0.90 12.19
N LEU A 4 -34.54 -0.33 12.38
CA LEU A 4 -34.99 -1.20 13.47
C LEU A 4 -34.10 -0.99 14.70
N ILE A 5 -34.71 -0.81 15.87
CA ILE A 5 -34.00 -0.55 17.13
C ILE A 5 -34.39 -1.64 18.13
N ILE A 6 -33.43 -2.45 18.56
CA ILE A 6 -33.62 -3.62 19.43
C ILE A 6 -32.94 -3.38 20.78
N THR A 7 -33.68 -3.52 21.89
CA THR A 7 -33.13 -3.33 23.25
C THR A 7 -32.73 -4.65 23.90
N ALA A 8 -31.44 -4.79 24.21
CA ALA A 8 -30.87 -6.03 24.73
C ALA A 8 -31.39 -6.42 26.13
N LYS A 9 -31.95 -5.47 26.89
CA LYS A 9 -32.43 -5.66 28.28
C LYS A 9 -33.70 -6.51 28.39
N ASP A 10 -34.53 -6.50 27.34
CA ASP A 10 -35.90 -7.02 27.34
C ASP A 10 -36.36 -7.58 25.98
N GLY A 11 -35.56 -7.41 24.92
CA GLY A 11 -35.86 -7.85 23.56
C GLY A 11 -36.84 -6.97 22.80
N ALA A 12 -37.27 -5.84 23.39
CA ALA A 12 -38.24 -4.96 22.76
C ALA A 12 -37.68 -4.36 21.46
N GLN A 13 -38.59 -4.10 20.52
CA GLN A 13 -38.29 -3.76 19.14
C GLN A 13 -39.10 -2.52 18.76
N TYR A 14 -38.41 -1.50 18.29
CA TYR A 14 -38.98 -0.21 17.92
C TYR A 14 -38.59 0.11 16.48
N GLN A 15 -39.45 0.85 15.77
CA GLN A 15 -39.25 1.19 14.36
C GLN A 15 -39.17 2.71 14.21
N ALA A 16 -38.02 3.22 13.78
CA ALA A 16 -37.80 4.64 13.55
C ALA A 16 -37.72 4.96 12.04
N ASP A 17 -38.08 6.18 11.64
CA ASP A 17 -37.79 6.69 10.30
C ASP A 17 -36.42 7.41 10.32
N PRO A 18 -35.39 6.93 9.58
CA PRO A 18 -34.10 7.61 9.45
C PRO A 18 -34.22 9.08 9.01
N ARG A 19 -35.30 9.46 8.31
CA ARG A 19 -35.55 10.85 7.91
C ARG A 19 -35.78 11.81 9.08
N THR A 20 -36.13 11.29 10.25
CA THR A 20 -36.32 12.05 11.49
C THR A 20 -35.08 12.05 12.40
N LEU A 21 -34.04 11.29 12.03
CA LEU A 21 -32.82 11.08 12.82
C LEU A 21 -31.62 11.61 12.05
N ALA A 22 -31.44 12.94 12.04
CA ALA A 22 -30.43 13.61 11.22
C ALA A 22 -29.00 13.36 11.71
N ASN A 23 -28.81 13.04 12.99
CA ASN A 23 -27.51 12.81 13.61
C ASN A 23 -27.58 11.75 14.73
N LEU A 24 -26.42 11.29 15.22
CA LEU A 24 -26.37 10.23 16.24
C LEU A 24 -26.89 10.67 17.63
N ARG A 25 -26.91 11.98 17.92
CA ARG A 25 -27.50 12.53 19.15
C ARG A 25 -29.03 12.51 19.11
N ASP A 26 -29.65 12.75 17.94
CA ASP A 26 -31.10 12.65 17.75
C ASP A 26 -31.57 11.20 18.01
N LEU A 27 -30.84 10.22 17.46
CA LEU A 27 -31.07 8.79 17.74
C LEU A 27 -30.97 8.50 19.24
N ARG A 28 -29.95 9.01 19.94
CA ARG A 28 -29.82 8.81 21.40
C ARG A 28 -30.99 9.42 22.17
N ALA A 29 -31.44 10.61 21.81
CA ALA A 29 -32.60 11.27 22.43
C ALA A 29 -33.91 10.51 22.15
N TRP A 30 -34.09 10.01 20.94
CA TRP A 30 -35.24 9.19 20.55
C TRP A 30 -35.29 7.87 21.34
N ILE A 31 -34.15 7.18 21.50
CA ILE A 31 -34.02 5.97 22.33
C ILE A 31 -34.29 6.29 23.81
N GLU A 32 -33.84 7.45 24.31
CA GLU A 32 -34.10 7.87 25.68
C GLU A 32 -35.60 8.08 25.94
N ASP A 33 -36.36 8.61 24.98
CA ASP A 33 -37.80 8.70 25.13
C ASP A 33 -38.54 7.37 24.91
N HIS A 34 -38.20 6.59 23.88
CA HIS A 34 -38.98 5.38 23.53
C HIS A 34 -38.62 4.18 24.39
N ALA A 35 -37.33 3.95 24.65
CA ALA A 35 -36.84 2.80 25.42
C ALA A 35 -36.54 3.12 26.90
N LYS A 36 -36.60 4.41 27.31
CA LYS A 36 -36.27 4.89 28.66
C LYS A 36 -34.87 4.48 29.15
N ILE A 37 -33.89 4.48 28.23
CA ILE A 37 -32.46 4.29 28.52
C ILE A 37 -31.77 5.65 28.35
N ALA A 38 -31.25 6.25 29.42
CA ALA A 38 -30.68 7.60 29.33
C ALA A 38 -29.41 7.64 28.45
N ALA A 39 -29.27 8.68 27.61
CA ALA A 39 -28.31 8.77 26.50
C ALA A 39 -26.84 8.51 26.88
N ALA A 40 -26.44 8.83 28.10
CA ALA A 40 -25.10 8.59 28.64
C ALA A 40 -24.78 7.11 28.93
N ASN A 41 -25.80 6.24 29.05
CA ASN A 41 -25.67 4.81 29.32
C ASN A 41 -25.86 3.95 28.06
N GLN A 42 -26.35 4.52 26.96
CA GLN A 42 -26.59 3.79 25.72
C GLN A 42 -25.28 3.40 25.02
N ILE A 43 -25.06 2.10 24.85
CA ILE A 43 -24.08 1.53 23.90
C ILE A 43 -24.87 1.12 22.66
N LEU A 44 -24.38 1.49 21.47
CA LEU A 44 -25.07 1.29 20.19
C LEU A 44 -24.18 0.48 19.24
N LEU A 45 -24.64 -0.72 18.86
CA LEU A 45 -23.98 -1.58 17.87
C LEU A 45 -24.85 -1.73 16.62
N SER A 46 -24.22 -1.78 15.45
CA SER A 46 -24.82 -2.30 14.22
C SER A 46 -25.16 -3.79 14.36
N GLY A 47 -26.01 -4.33 13.46
CA GLY A 47 -26.23 -5.78 13.33
C GLY A 47 -24.98 -6.60 12.94
N ARG A 48 -23.83 -5.95 12.71
CA ARG A 48 -22.52 -6.58 12.43
C ARG A 48 -21.55 -6.53 13.62
N GLY A 49 -22.00 -6.17 14.82
CA GLY A 49 -21.13 -6.02 15.99
C GLY A 49 -20.16 -4.82 15.93
N THR A 50 -20.29 -3.92 14.97
CA THR A 50 -19.47 -2.69 14.94
C THR A 50 -20.16 -1.56 15.71
N GLN A 51 -19.41 -0.74 16.45
CA GLN A 51 -19.98 0.45 17.10
C GLN A 51 -20.55 1.41 16.06
N LEU A 52 -21.79 1.86 16.30
CA LEU A 52 -22.52 2.72 15.38
C LEU A 52 -21.81 4.08 15.21
N ARG A 53 -21.54 4.46 13.96
CA ARG A 53 -20.96 5.76 13.60
C ARG A 53 -21.99 6.59 12.85
N GLU A 54 -21.90 7.90 12.98
CA GLU A 54 -22.77 8.84 12.27
C GLU A 54 -22.72 8.65 10.74
N ALA A 55 -21.54 8.38 10.18
CA ALA A 55 -21.35 8.09 8.77
C ALA A 55 -21.96 6.74 8.30
N THR A 56 -22.23 5.78 9.19
CA THR A 56 -22.86 4.49 8.83
C THR A 56 -24.36 4.45 9.15
N LEU A 57 -24.87 5.37 9.98
CA LEU A 57 -26.27 5.43 10.41
C LEU A 57 -27.28 5.42 9.23
N ALA A 58 -26.96 6.08 8.12
CA ALA A 58 -27.82 6.11 6.93
C ALA A 58 -27.85 4.79 6.13
N THR A 59 -26.94 3.86 6.41
CA THR A 59 -26.81 2.56 5.73
C THR A 59 -27.17 1.36 6.61
N GLU A 60 -27.27 1.53 7.92
CA GLU A 60 -27.70 0.45 8.83
C GLU A 60 -29.21 0.18 8.70
N THR A 61 -29.59 -1.09 8.84
CA THR A 61 -30.99 -1.53 8.85
C THR A 61 -31.49 -1.85 10.25
N GLU A 62 -30.59 -2.29 11.15
CA GLU A 62 -30.89 -2.56 12.55
C GLU A 62 -29.75 -2.10 13.48
N VAL A 63 -30.13 -1.63 14.67
CA VAL A 63 -29.24 -1.17 15.74
C VAL A 63 -29.64 -1.84 17.05
N PHE A 64 -28.64 -2.42 17.72
CA PHE A 64 -28.75 -3.06 19.02
C PHE A 64 -28.32 -2.08 20.12
N VAL A 65 -29.17 -1.95 21.14
CA VAL A 65 -29.04 -0.98 22.23
C VAL A 65 -28.83 -1.69 23.56
N PHE A 66 -27.74 -1.37 24.24
CA PHE A 66 -27.39 -1.91 25.56
C PHE A 66 -27.36 -0.79 26.59
N ASP A 67 -27.89 -1.03 27.79
CA ASP A 67 -27.83 -0.07 28.90
C ASP A 67 -26.64 -0.41 29.80
N ARG A 68 -25.63 0.47 29.82
CA ARG A 68 -24.44 0.35 30.67
C ARG A 68 -24.75 0.16 32.16
N LYS A 69 -25.90 0.62 32.66
CA LYS A 69 -26.31 0.38 34.06
C LYS A 69 -26.64 -1.08 34.35
N ILE A 70 -27.17 -1.81 33.36
CA ILE A 70 -27.58 -3.23 33.48
C ILE A 70 -26.37 -4.15 33.19
N LEU A 71 -25.26 -3.59 32.72
CA LEU A 71 -23.99 -4.29 32.49
C LEU A 71 -23.08 -4.31 33.73
N ASP A 72 -23.52 -3.76 34.87
CA ASP A 72 -22.75 -3.79 36.11
C ASP A 72 -22.98 -5.08 36.90
N HIS A 73 -21.89 -5.67 37.40
CA HIS A 73 -21.87 -6.95 38.12
C HIS A 73 -22.77 -7.01 39.38
N ASN A 74 -23.12 -5.86 39.96
CA ASN A 74 -24.00 -5.77 41.13
C ASN A 74 -25.48 -5.56 40.78
N THR A 75 -25.80 -5.26 39.51
CA THR A 75 -27.20 -5.11 39.08
C THR A 75 -27.85 -6.46 38.81
N LYS A 76 -29.18 -6.51 39.00
CA LYS A 76 -30.01 -7.65 38.61
C LYS A 76 -30.82 -7.23 37.38
N PRO A 77 -30.97 -8.10 36.36
CA PRO A 77 -31.76 -7.75 35.19
C PRO A 77 -33.25 -7.65 35.54
N PRO A 78 -34.03 -6.87 34.77
CA PRO A 78 -35.46 -6.72 34.99
C PRO A 78 -36.23 -7.99 34.58
N LEU A 79 -36.49 -8.87 35.56
CA LEU A 79 -37.30 -10.07 35.35
C LEU A 79 -38.80 -9.73 35.35
N LEU A 80 -39.55 -10.38 34.47
CA LEU A 80 -41.01 -10.29 34.44
C LEU A 80 -41.62 -11.14 35.56
N GLN A 81 -42.71 -10.68 36.16
CA GLN A 81 -43.49 -11.51 37.08
C GLN A 81 -44.15 -12.65 36.29
N THR A 82 -43.93 -13.90 36.73
CA THR A 82 -44.59 -15.08 36.15
C THR A 82 -46.11 -14.94 36.31
N PRO A 83 -46.90 -14.95 35.22
CA PRO A 83 -48.35 -14.79 35.31
C PRO A 83 -49.01 -15.98 36.02
N SER A 84 -50.07 -15.72 36.78
CA SER A 84 -50.95 -16.77 37.30
C SER A 84 -51.75 -17.42 36.17
N LEU A 85 -52.10 -18.71 36.32
CA LEU A 85 -52.97 -19.38 35.36
C LEU A 85 -54.34 -18.69 35.29
N ALA A 86 -54.74 -18.31 34.09
CA ALA A 86 -56.00 -17.65 33.82
C ALA A 86 -57.15 -18.67 33.96
N SER A 87 -57.94 -18.54 35.03
CA SER A 87 -59.16 -19.32 35.18
C SER A 87 -60.17 -18.93 34.09
N PRO A 88 -60.74 -19.90 33.34
CA PRO A 88 -61.82 -19.60 32.41
C PRO A 88 -63.05 -19.05 33.17
N PRO A 89 -63.78 -18.08 32.61
CA PRO A 89 -65.04 -17.62 33.22
C PRO A 89 -66.00 -18.81 33.34
N SER A 90 -66.83 -18.86 34.38
CA SER A 90 -67.76 -19.98 34.59
C SER A 90 -68.70 -20.17 33.40
N PRO A 91 -68.81 -21.38 32.81
CA PRO A 91 -69.64 -21.60 31.62
C PRO A 91 -71.14 -21.49 31.94
N PRO A 92 -71.95 -20.88 31.06
CA PRO A 92 -73.40 -20.88 31.20
C PRO A 92 -73.92 -22.32 31.14
N THR A 93 -74.26 -22.86 32.31
CA THR A 93 -74.62 -24.27 32.53
C THR A 93 -76.11 -24.42 32.90
N GLU A 94 -76.79 -23.31 33.16
CA GLU A 94 -78.20 -23.27 33.55
C GLU A 94 -79.12 -23.57 32.36
N PRO A 95 -80.13 -24.45 32.51
CA PRO A 95 -81.18 -24.59 31.49
C PRO A 95 -82.03 -23.31 31.39
N PRO A 96 -82.62 -23.01 30.23
CA PRO A 96 -83.42 -21.80 30.07
C PRO A 96 -84.65 -21.82 30.99
N THR A 97 -84.92 -20.68 31.64
CA THR A 97 -86.01 -20.48 32.60
C THR A 97 -87.38 -20.79 32.01
N GLN A 98 -87.53 -20.57 30.70
CA GLN A 98 -88.67 -20.94 29.88
C GLN A 98 -88.17 -21.91 28.79
N LYS A 99 -88.77 -23.09 28.65
CA LYS A 99 -88.30 -24.16 27.73
C LYS A 99 -88.85 -24.02 26.30
N ASP A 100 -89.30 -22.83 25.95
CA ASP A 100 -89.81 -22.49 24.62
C ASP A 100 -88.68 -22.06 23.67
N HIS A 101 -89.04 -21.81 22.41
CA HIS A 101 -88.10 -21.48 21.34
C HIS A 101 -87.27 -20.22 21.67
N ALA A 102 -87.92 -19.18 22.21
CA ALA A 102 -87.27 -17.95 22.64
C ALA A 102 -86.27 -18.16 23.79
N GLY A 103 -86.63 -18.96 24.81
CA GLY A 103 -85.73 -19.31 25.90
C GLY A 103 -84.50 -20.09 25.43
N TRP A 104 -84.65 -21.00 24.47
CA TRP A 104 -83.51 -21.69 23.86
C TRP A 104 -82.63 -20.75 23.03
N ILE A 105 -83.19 -19.86 22.19
CA ILE A 105 -82.40 -18.84 21.47
C ILE A 105 -81.57 -17.98 22.45
N ALA A 106 -82.16 -17.60 23.59
CA ALA A 106 -81.45 -16.85 24.63
C ALA A 106 -80.32 -17.67 25.30
N ALA A 107 -80.51 -18.97 25.53
CA ALA A 107 -79.47 -19.85 26.06
C ALA A 107 -78.30 -20.02 25.08
N PHE A 108 -78.57 -20.32 23.80
CA PHE A 108 -77.52 -20.42 22.77
C PHE A 108 -76.76 -19.10 22.59
N LYS A 109 -77.45 -17.95 22.69
CA LYS A 109 -76.79 -16.64 22.67
C LYS A 109 -75.83 -16.47 23.87
N LYS A 110 -76.21 -16.89 25.09
CA LYS A 110 -75.30 -16.90 26.25
C LYS A 110 -74.10 -17.83 26.02
N HIS A 111 -74.31 -19.02 25.44
CA HIS A 111 -73.24 -19.97 25.14
C HIS A 111 -72.22 -19.37 24.16
N LEU A 112 -72.68 -18.72 23.08
CA LEU A 112 -71.79 -18.06 22.12
C LEU A 112 -71.05 -16.88 22.75
N GLN A 113 -71.74 -15.99 23.48
CA GLN A 113 -71.10 -14.83 24.13
C GLN A 113 -70.00 -15.25 25.12
N TRP A 114 -70.17 -16.37 25.81
CA TRP A 114 -69.13 -16.95 26.66
C TRP A 114 -67.94 -17.45 25.83
N ALA A 115 -68.20 -18.16 24.74
CA ALA A 115 -67.16 -18.68 23.85
C ALA A 115 -66.37 -17.56 23.14
N GLU A 116 -67.03 -16.50 22.69
CA GLU A 116 -66.41 -15.30 22.12
C GLU A 116 -65.49 -14.60 23.14
N SER A 117 -65.90 -14.53 24.42
CA SER A 117 -65.09 -14.01 25.52
C SER A 117 -63.86 -14.89 25.80
N VAL A 118 -64.03 -16.21 25.80
CA VAL A 118 -62.95 -17.20 25.96
C VAL A 118 -61.97 -17.16 24.79
N LEU A 119 -62.44 -17.10 23.54
CA LEU A 119 -61.63 -16.94 22.33
C LEU A 119 -60.87 -15.61 22.32
N THR A 120 -61.51 -14.50 22.75
CA THR A 120 -60.84 -13.19 22.85
C THR A 120 -59.68 -13.24 23.85
N LYS A 121 -59.85 -13.92 24.98
CA LYS A 121 -58.74 -14.20 25.92
C LYS A 121 -57.66 -15.07 25.28
N GLY A 122 -58.05 -16.15 24.58
CA GLY A 122 -57.12 -17.03 23.85
C GLY A 122 -56.24 -16.27 22.86
N ARG A 123 -56.84 -15.43 22.01
CA ARG A 123 -56.12 -14.53 21.08
C ARG A 123 -55.15 -13.60 21.80
N SER A 124 -55.53 -13.03 22.95
CA SER A 124 -54.64 -12.15 23.72
C SER A 124 -53.44 -12.90 24.33
N LEU A 125 -53.61 -14.16 24.74
CA LEU A 125 -52.53 -15.00 25.26
C LEU A 125 -51.59 -15.48 24.14
N ALA A 126 -52.13 -15.91 22.99
CA ALA A 126 -51.34 -16.28 21.82
C ALA A 126 -50.47 -15.12 21.32
N ALA A 127 -51.03 -13.91 21.24
CA ALA A 127 -50.28 -12.70 20.90
C ALA A 127 -49.17 -12.37 21.94
N ALA A 128 -49.43 -12.61 23.23
CA ALA A 128 -48.44 -12.41 24.29
C ALA A 128 -47.31 -13.46 24.25
N ILE A 129 -47.62 -14.72 23.94
CA ILE A 129 -46.63 -15.79 23.70
C ILE A 129 -45.72 -15.42 22.53
N SER A 130 -46.28 -15.14 21.36
CA SER A 130 -45.52 -14.77 20.16
C SER A 130 -44.66 -13.51 20.37
N THR A 131 -45.18 -12.53 21.13
CA THR A 131 -44.41 -11.34 21.53
C THR A 131 -43.23 -11.71 22.43
N ALA A 132 -43.42 -12.62 23.40
CA ALA A 132 -42.35 -13.07 24.27
C ALA A 132 -41.27 -13.87 23.50
N GLU A 133 -41.66 -14.71 22.54
CA GLU A 133 -40.76 -15.49 21.68
C GLU A 133 -39.93 -14.61 20.75
N ALA A 134 -40.54 -13.63 20.09
CA ALA A 134 -39.83 -12.61 19.31
C ALA A 134 -38.81 -11.84 20.17
N GLN A 135 -39.21 -11.48 21.39
CA GLN A 135 -38.33 -10.81 22.35
C GLN A 135 -37.19 -11.72 22.85
N MET A 136 -37.42 -13.02 23.08
CA MET A 136 -36.36 -14.00 23.41
C MET A 136 -35.33 -14.09 22.29
N LYS A 137 -35.77 -14.22 21.05
CA LYS A 137 -34.90 -14.23 19.86
C LYS A 137 -34.09 -12.93 19.75
N ASN A 138 -34.71 -11.77 19.99
CA ASN A 138 -34.03 -10.47 19.97
C ASN A 138 -32.98 -10.32 21.08
N ILE A 139 -33.22 -10.82 22.29
CA ILE A 139 -32.22 -10.85 23.36
C ILE A 139 -31.03 -11.73 22.95
N GLN A 140 -31.27 -12.92 22.41
CA GLN A 140 -30.20 -13.82 21.96
C GLN A 140 -29.35 -13.20 20.84
N ARG A 141 -29.99 -12.60 19.82
CA ARG A 141 -29.29 -11.85 18.76
C ARG A 141 -28.44 -10.72 19.34
N SER A 142 -28.95 -10.01 20.35
CA SER A 142 -28.20 -8.95 21.05
C SER A 142 -26.92 -9.47 21.70
N VAL A 143 -26.95 -10.67 22.31
CA VAL A 143 -25.77 -11.32 22.92
C VAL A 143 -24.74 -11.73 21.86
N VAL A 144 -25.18 -12.29 20.74
CA VAL A 144 -24.27 -12.65 19.62
C VAL A 144 -23.60 -11.39 19.05
N VAL A 145 -24.36 -10.33 18.78
CA VAL A 145 -23.84 -9.04 18.27
C VAL A 145 -22.83 -8.39 19.25
N ALA A 146 -23.01 -8.56 20.56
CA ALA A 146 -22.04 -8.12 21.56
C ALA A 146 -20.76 -8.99 21.59
N ALA A 147 -20.88 -10.30 21.38
CA ALA A 147 -19.72 -11.18 21.22
C ALA A 147 -18.96 -10.89 19.91
N ASP A 148 -19.68 -10.65 18.80
CA ASP A 148 -19.09 -10.24 17.52
C ASP A 148 -18.30 -8.92 17.67
N ASN A 149 -18.78 -7.98 18.50
CA ASN A 149 -18.01 -6.77 18.82
C ASN A 149 -16.70 -7.10 19.54
N LEU A 150 -16.75 -8.00 20.52
CA LEU A 150 -15.57 -8.42 21.29
C LEU A 150 -14.57 -9.18 20.42
N ASP A 151 -15.02 -10.10 19.57
CA ASP A 151 -14.16 -10.83 18.62
C ASP A 151 -13.39 -9.87 17.71
N ASN A 152 -14.08 -8.88 17.12
CA ASN A 152 -13.44 -7.85 16.31
C ASN A 152 -12.37 -7.08 17.10
N HIS A 153 -12.63 -6.76 18.37
CA HIS A 153 -11.65 -6.08 19.24
C HIS A 153 -10.46 -6.97 19.61
N VAL A 154 -10.69 -8.25 19.93
CA VAL A 154 -9.64 -9.23 20.26
C VAL A 154 -8.74 -9.49 19.05
N VAL A 155 -9.30 -9.77 17.87
CA VAL A 155 -8.54 -9.97 16.62
C VAL A 155 -7.73 -8.72 16.26
N THR A 156 -8.32 -7.53 16.40
CA THR A 156 -7.59 -6.26 16.18
C THR A 156 -6.38 -6.11 17.12
N PHE A 157 -6.45 -6.62 18.34
CA PHE A 157 -5.35 -6.57 19.31
C PHE A 157 -4.31 -7.67 19.06
N GLN A 158 -4.74 -8.87 18.65
CA GLN A 158 -3.84 -9.96 18.24
C GLN A 158 -2.97 -9.54 17.05
N ASN A 159 -3.57 -8.92 16.03
CA ASN A 159 -2.84 -8.43 14.86
C ASN A 159 -1.79 -7.39 15.28
N LYS A 160 -2.17 -6.37 16.06
CA LYS A 160 -1.22 -5.38 16.60
C LYS A 160 -0.07 -6.01 17.37
N LEU A 161 -0.35 -7.04 18.20
CA LEU A 161 0.68 -7.76 18.94
C LEU A 161 1.64 -8.49 17.99
N HIS A 162 1.13 -9.10 16.93
CA HIS A 162 1.94 -9.74 15.90
C HIS A 162 2.83 -8.73 15.15
N ASP A 163 2.25 -7.64 14.67
CA ASP A 163 2.96 -6.54 13.99
C ASP A 163 4.13 -6.03 14.85
N ARG A 164 3.88 -5.76 16.14
CA ARG A 164 4.95 -5.31 17.07
C ARG A 164 5.97 -6.40 17.42
N GLN A 165 5.61 -7.68 17.39
CA GLN A 165 6.56 -8.77 17.59
C GLN A 165 7.52 -8.91 16.40
N GLU A 166 7.07 -8.64 15.17
CA GLU A 166 7.92 -8.60 13.98
C GLU A 166 8.86 -7.38 14.00
N ASP A 167 8.32 -6.17 14.21
CA ASP A 167 9.10 -4.93 14.37
C ASP A 167 10.17 -5.07 15.47
N ALA A 168 9.77 -5.53 16.66
CA ALA A 168 10.67 -5.69 17.79
C ALA A 168 11.68 -6.83 17.58
N GLY A 169 11.28 -7.94 16.95
CA GLY A 169 12.18 -9.06 16.63
C GLY A 169 13.30 -8.63 15.68
N SER A 170 12.98 -7.84 14.64
CA SER A 170 14.00 -7.28 13.74
C SER A 170 14.95 -6.33 14.48
N THR A 171 14.42 -5.50 15.38
CA THR A 171 15.22 -4.54 16.16
C THR A 171 16.13 -5.23 17.17
N LEU A 172 15.60 -6.19 17.94
CA LEU A 172 16.36 -6.96 18.93
C LEU A 172 17.50 -7.75 18.27
N ARG A 173 17.28 -8.35 17.10
CA ARG A 173 18.33 -9.04 16.34
C ARG A 173 19.48 -8.11 15.94
N ASN A 174 19.17 -6.87 15.55
CA ASN A 174 20.19 -5.86 15.24
C ASN A 174 20.92 -5.38 16.51
N GLN A 175 20.26 -5.36 17.68
CA GLN A 175 20.92 -5.08 18.96
C GLN A 175 21.84 -6.24 19.40
N GLU A 176 21.38 -7.48 19.23
CA GLU A 176 22.11 -8.72 19.52
C GLU A 176 23.41 -8.83 18.70
N GLU A 177 23.41 -8.43 17.42
CA GLU A 177 24.63 -8.37 16.62
C GLU A 177 25.69 -7.44 17.24
N VAL A 178 25.28 -6.27 17.74
CA VAL A 178 26.17 -5.33 18.43
C VAL A 178 26.58 -5.86 19.81
N PHE A 179 25.66 -6.46 20.57
CA PHE A 179 25.93 -7.04 21.90
C PHE A 179 26.91 -8.23 21.84
N ASN A 180 26.86 -9.04 20.78
CA ASN A 180 27.79 -10.15 20.59
C ASN A 180 29.16 -9.71 20.02
N ASN A 181 29.26 -8.54 19.38
CA ASN A 181 30.48 -8.09 18.68
C ASN A 181 31.18 -6.86 19.27
N TRP A 182 30.68 -6.20 20.32
CA TRP A 182 31.30 -4.95 20.82
C TRP A 182 32.75 -5.13 21.31
N GLU A 183 33.08 -6.23 22.00
CA GLU A 183 34.47 -6.51 22.43
C GLU A 183 35.40 -6.71 21.22
N ASN A 184 34.90 -7.36 20.16
CA ASN A 184 35.62 -7.49 18.90
C ASN A 184 35.79 -6.13 18.20
N SER A 185 34.77 -5.26 18.26
CA SER A 185 34.83 -3.92 17.65
C SER A 185 35.87 -3.04 18.35
N VAL A 186 35.99 -3.12 19.68
CA VAL A 186 37.08 -2.48 20.43
C VAL A 186 38.44 -3.06 20.02
N ARG A 187 38.55 -4.39 19.88
CA ARG A 187 39.78 -5.07 19.41
C ARG A 187 40.18 -4.71 17.98
N ILE A 188 39.22 -4.41 17.10
CA ILE A 188 39.46 -3.87 15.75
C ILE A 188 39.93 -2.41 15.86
N ALA A 189 39.26 -1.61 16.69
CA ALA A 189 39.59 -0.21 16.90
C ALA A 189 40.98 0.02 17.57
N THR A 190 41.55 -0.96 18.29
CA THR A 190 42.96 -0.88 18.76
C THR A 190 43.99 -1.17 17.67
N GLN A 191 43.61 -1.81 16.57
CA GLN A 191 44.50 -2.15 15.45
C GLN A 191 44.54 -1.07 14.36
N VAL A 192 43.46 -0.29 14.20
CA VAL A 192 43.40 0.85 13.27
C VAL A 192 44.12 2.06 13.86
N THR A 193 45.18 2.52 13.19
CA THR A 193 45.95 3.71 13.59
C THR A 193 45.28 5.01 13.18
N LEU A 194 45.29 6.01 14.06
CA LEU A 194 44.74 7.33 13.80
C LEU A 194 45.73 8.20 13.00
N HIS A 195 45.28 8.82 11.91
CA HIS A 195 46.11 9.71 11.09
C HIS A 195 46.51 10.97 11.89
N THR A 196 47.78 11.38 11.75
CA THR A 196 48.44 12.37 12.64
C THR A 196 47.68 13.69 12.79
N GLY A 197 47.03 14.18 11.74
CA GLY A 197 46.20 15.39 11.82
C GLY A 197 45.01 15.27 12.76
N PHE A 198 44.38 14.09 12.85
CA PHE A 198 43.31 13.84 13.83
C PHE A 198 43.86 13.64 15.25
N MET A 199 45.04 13.01 15.40
CA MET A 199 45.73 12.94 16.71
C MET A 199 45.94 14.34 17.28
N ASN A 200 46.41 15.27 16.46
CA ASN A 200 46.64 16.68 16.82
C ASN A 200 45.34 17.43 17.17
N ILE A 201 44.24 17.18 16.46
CA ILE A 201 42.93 17.78 16.77
C ILE A 201 42.39 17.26 18.11
N ALA A 202 42.40 15.93 18.30
CA ALA A 202 41.93 15.31 19.53
C ALA A 202 42.77 15.74 20.74
N GLN A 203 44.10 15.83 20.61
CA GLN A 203 44.98 16.34 21.66
C GLN A 203 44.67 17.80 22.05
N ARG A 204 44.43 18.67 21.05
CA ARG A 204 44.02 20.08 21.27
C ARG A 204 42.66 20.20 21.97
N GLN A 205 41.72 19.28 21.70
CA GLN A 205 40.40 19.27 22.34
C GLN A 205 40.46 18.68 23.77
N ALA A 206 41.29 17.66 23.99
CA ALA A 206 41.45 17.00 25.28
C ALA A 206 42.39 17.74 26.27
N ASN A 207 43.12 18.77 25.81
CA ASN A 207 44.20 19.45 26.56
C ASN A 207 45.25 18.48 27.13
N SER A 208 45.47 17.34 26.46
CA SER A 208 46.34 16.27 26.96
C SER A 208 47.80 16.44 26.52
N SER A 209 48.73 15.89 27.30
CA SER A 209 50.15 15.80 26.93
C SER A 209 50.44 14.69 25.90
N ARG A 210 49.46 13.83 25.62
CA ARG A 210 49.55 12.69 24.69
C ARG A 210 48.23 12.56 23.94
N GLY A 211 48.27 12.63 22.61
CA GLY A 211 47.10 12.40 21.76
C GLY A 211 46.74 10.90 21.63
N PRO A 212 45.51 10.58 21.22
CA PRO A 212 45.10 9.21 20.86
C PRO A 212 45.90 8.70 19.66
N ALA A 213 46.26 7.42 19.65
CA ALA A 213 47.07 6.78 18.59
C ALA A 213 46.28 5.73 17.79
N ALA A 214 45.28 5.09 18.39
CA ALA A 214 44.35 4.17 17.75
C ALA A 214 42.91 4.68 17.84
N LEU A 215 41.98 4.14 17.03
CA LEU A 215 40.56 4.49 17.13
C LEU A 215 39.96 4.18 18.51
N ALA A 216 40.42 3.11 19.17
CA ALA A 216 39.96 2.75 20.51
C ALA A 216 40.25 3.83 21.56
N ASP A 217 41.30 4.64 21.40
CA ASP A 217 41.63 5.72 22.32
C ASP A 217 40.61 6.88 22.29
N LEU A 218 39.71 6.90 21.30
CA LEU A 218 38.60 7.86 21.19
C LEU A 218 37.35 7.42 21.97
N VAL A 219 37.31 6.21 22.53
CA VAL A 219 36.13 5.63 23.19
C VAL A 219 36.50 5.12 24.59
N ASN A 220 35.79 5.59 25.62
CA ASN A 220 35.97 5.07 26.97
C ASN A 220 35.40 3.64 27.08
N VAL A 221 36.26 2.63 26.97
CA VAL A 221 35.91 1.19 27.09
C VAL A 221 35.21 0.88 28.43
N GLY A 222 35.53 1.61 29.50
CA GLY A 222 34.89 1.47 30.81
C GLY A 222 33.47 2.03 30.89
N GLU A 223 33.13 3.00 30.04
CA GLU A 223 31.75 3.44 29.82
C GLU A 223 31.03 2.52 28.82
N LEU A 224 31.74 2.02 27.80
CA LEU A 224 31.20 1.09 26.81
C LEU A 224 30.69 -0.20 27.47
N LYS A 225 31.46 -0.77 28.41
CA LYS A 225 31.04 -1.95 29.18
C LYS A 225 29.84 -1.68 30.09
N LYS A 226 29.68 -0.47 30.63
CA LYS A 226 28.48 -0.07 31.38
C LYS A 226 27.28 0.10 30.45
N ALA A 227 27.50 0.70 29.28
CA ALA A 227 26.48 0.91 28.28
C ALA A 227 25.94 -0.41 27.71
N HIS A 228 26.81 -1.42 27.54
CA HIS A 228 26.44 -2.80 27.22
C HIS A 228 25.48 -3.37 28.27
N ALA A 229 25.92 -3.51 29.53
CA ALA A 229 25.10 -4.07 30.60
C ALA A 229 23.76 -3.35 30.82
N VAL A 230 23.71 -2.02 30.66
CA VAL A 230 22.46 -1.23 30.77
C VAL A 230 21.54 -1.44 29.56
N SER A 231 22.07 -1.72 28.37
CA SER A 231 21.27 -1.96 27.17
C SER A 231 20.78 -3.40 27.08
N GLU A 232 21.63 -4.35 27.46
CA GLU A 232 21.30 -5.78 27.62
C GLU A 232 20.18 -5.98 28.66
N LEU A 233 20.28 -5.34 29.83
CA LEU A 233 19.22 -5.37 30.84
C LEU A 233 17.89 -4.84 30.31
N LYS A 234 17.89 -3.69 29.61
CA LYS A 234 16.68 -3.11 28.99
C LYS A 234 16.08 -4.01 27.90
N ALA A 235 16.92 -4.66 27.10
CA ALA A 235 16.46 -5.61 26.09
C ALA A 235 15.78 -6.82 26.76
N GLN A 236 16.36 -7.36 27.83
CA GLN A 236 15.74 -8.46 28.58
C GLN A 236 14.46 -8.03 29.31
N GLU A 237 14.42 -6.84 29.91
CA GLU A 237 13.20 -6.24 30.49
C GLU A 237 12.10 -6.10 29.42
N PHE A 238 12.44 -5.64 28.22
CA PHE A 238 11.50 -5.54 27.11
C PHE A 238 10.99 -6.92 26.66
N ILE A 239 11.87 -7.91 26.49
CA ILE A 239 11.51 -9.29 26.11
C ILE A 239 10.53 -9.86 27.15
N ASN A 240 10.88 -9.81 28.44
CA ASN A 240 10.04 -10.32 29.52
C ASN A 240 8.65 -9.63 29.53
N ASN A 241 8.61 -8.30 29.32
CA ASN A 241 7.35 -7.56 29.24
C ASN A 241 6.51 -7.95 28.02
N MET A 242 7.14 -8.18 26.86
CA MET A 242 6.46 -8.63 25.64
C MET A 242 5.91 -10.05 25.76
N GLU A 243 6.63 -10.96 26.43
CA GLU A 243 6.15 -12.30 26.76
C GLU A 243 4.97 -12.27 27.75
N ASN A 244 5.03 -11.42 28.79
CA ASN A 244 3.92 -11.23 29.73
C ASN A 244 2.66 -10.71 29.02
N VAL A 245 2.79 -9.67 28.18
CA VAL A 245 1.65 -9.15 27.40
C VAL A 245 1.11 -10.19 26.42
N ARG A 246 1.98 -11.01 25.81
CA ARG A 246 1.55 -12.13 24.97
C ARG A 246 0.75 -13.17 25.76
N ALA A 247 1.22 -13.58 26.94
CA ALA A 247 0.53 -14.57 27.76
C ALA A 247 -0.87 -14.11 28.18
N GLU A 248 -1.01 -12.85 28.59
CA GLU A 248 -2.30 -12.23 28.92
C GLU A 248 -3.23 -12.14 27.68
N VAL A 249 -2.71 -11.85 26.48
CA VAL A 249 -3.50 -11.88 25.25
C VAL A 249 -3.95 -13.31 24.91
N GLU A 250 -3.08 -14.31 25.03
CA GLU A 250 -3.46 -15.70 24.82
C GLU A 250 -4.54 -16.18 25.81
N ASP A 251 -4.52 -15.71 27.06
CA ASP A 251 -5.58 -15.98 28.04
C ASP A 251 -6.88 -15.23 27.73
N ILE A 252 -6.82 -13.95 27.32
CA ILE A 252 -7.98 -13.20 26.81
C ILE A 252 -8.65 -13.93 25.63
N VAL A 253 -7.86 -14.46 24.70
CA VAL A 253 -8.36 -15.23 23.54
C VAL A 253 -9.04 -16.52 23.99
N LYS A 254 -8.45 -17.26 24.94
CA LYS A 254 -9.04 -18.48 25.52
C LYS A 254 -10.35 -18.18 26.26
N ARG A 255 -10.40 -17.10 27.07
CA ARG A 255 -11.61 -16.62 27.75
C ARG A 255 -12.70 -16.20 26.76
N ASN A 256 -12.33 -15.50 25.70
CA ASN A 256 -13.27 -15.07 24.65
C ASN A 256 -13.88 -16.26 23.89
N ALA A 257 -13.05 -17.23 23.50
CA ALA A 257 -13.53 -18.47 22.88
C ALA A 257 -14.48 -19.24 23.80
N SER A 258 -14.11 -19.43 25.08
CA SER A 258 -14.96 -20.08 26.08
C SER A 258 -16.29 -19.35 26.30
N LEU A 259 -16.29 -18.01 26.26
CA LEU A 259 -17.49 -17.18 26.36
C LEU A 259 -18.39 -17.34 25.12
N ARG A 260 -17.81 -17.38 23.92
CA ARG A 260 -18.56 -17.57 22.67
C ARG A 260 -19.18 -18.96 22.58
N ASP A 261 -18.48 -19.99 23.07
CA ASP A 261 -19.00 -21.33 23.28
C ASP A 261 -20.21 -21.36 24.23
N ASP A 262 -20.11 -20.70 25.39
CA ASP A 262 -21.21 -20.58 26.37
C ASP A 262 -22.43 -19.85 25.77
N ILE A 263 -22.20 -18.81 24.95
CA ILE A 263 -23.23 -18.09 24.21
C ILE A 263 -23.91 -19.00 23.17
N GLN A 264 -23.13 -19.74 22.37
CA GLN A 264 -23.67 -20.63 21.35
C GLN A 264 -24.47 -21.77 21.96
N ARG A 265 -23.99 -22.39 23.05
CA ARG A 265 -24.74 -23.41 23.81
C ARG A 265 -26.05 -22.84 24.38
N THR A 266 -26.01 -21.62 24.91
CA THR A 266 -27.20 -20.90 25.41
C THR A 266 -28.22 -20.64 24.29
N ALA A 267 -27.76 -20.26 23.09
CA ALA A 267 -28.62 -20.03 21.93
C ALA A 267 -29.25 -21.32 21.42
N VAL A 268 -28.44 -22.35 21.13
CA VAL A 268 -28.90 -23.63 20.55
C VAL A 268 -29.84 -24.38 21.49
N GLY A 269 -29.46 -24.54 22.77
CA GLY A 269 -30.29 -25.24 23.78
C GLY A 269 -31.61 -24.54 24.11
N SER A 270 -31.80 -23.31 23.63
CA SER A 270 -33.03 -22.54 23.76
C SER A 270 -33.85 -22.52 22.46
N SER A 271 -33.19 -22.41 21.30
CA SER A 271 -33.84 -22.20 19.99
C SER A 271 -34.80 -23.34 19.61
N GLY A 272 -34.47 -24.58 19.99
CA GLY A 272 -35.33 -25.75 19.76
C GLY A 272 -36.68 -25.75 20.50
N ASN A 273 -36.96 -24.75 21.36
CA ASN A 273 -38.20 -24.62 22.12
C ASN A 273 -39.06 -23.39 21.73
N TYR A 274 -38.65 -22.55 20.78
CA TYR A 274 -39.33 -21.27 20.45
C TYR A 274 -40.07 -21.25 19.10
N GLN A 275 -40.23 -22.41 18.47
CA GLN A 275 -40.99 -22.58 17.24
C GLN A 275 -41.96 -23.75 17.40
N SER A 276 -42.80 -23.67 18.43
CA SER A 276 -43.95 -24.56 18.60
C SER A 276 -45.17 -23.89 17.98
N ASP A 277 -45.76 -24.50 16.95
CA ASP A 277 -47.04 -24.05 16.39
C ASP A 277 -48.22 -24.32 17.34
N GLU A 278 -47.99 -24.99 18.47
CA GLU A 278 -48.96 -25.34 19.52
C GLU A 278 -49.89 -24.18 19.96
N PRO A 279 -49.43 -22.93 20.21
CA PRO A 279 -50.33 -21.83 20.55
C PRO A 279 -51.25 -21.43 19.39
N GLN A 280 -50.77 -21.56 18.14
CA GLN A 280 -51.58 -21.27 16.95
C GLN A 280 -52.59 -22.40 16.69
N ASN A 281 -52.19 -23.66 16.84
CA ASN A 281 -53.07 -24.82 16.73
C ASN A 281 -54.20 -24.78 17.77
N ILE A 282 -53.89 -24.47 19.03
CA ILE A 282 -54.90 -24.31 20.10
C ILE A 282 -55.85 -23.15 19.77
N LEU A 283 -55.34 -22.04 19.20
CA LEU A 283 -56.19 -20.93 18.78
C LEU A 283 -57.13 -21.33 17.64
N GLU A 284 -56.65 -22.07 16.64
CA GLU A 284 -57.48 -22.55 15.52
C GLU A 284 -58.56 -23.55 15.97
N ASP A 285 -58.27 -24.43 16.93
CA ASP A 285 -59.26 -25.29 17.59
C ASP A 285 -60.33 -24.46 18.34
N MET A 286 -59.92 -23.42 19.08
CA MET A 286 -60.86 -22.51 19.76
C MET A 286 -61.74 -21.75 18.76
N GLU A 287 -61.21 -21.35 17.60
CA GLU A 287 -61.96 -20.70 16.53
C GLU A 287 -62.93 -21.66 15.83
N ALA A 288 -62.51 -22.89 15.53
CA ALA A 288 -63.37 -23.93 14.95
C ALA A 288 -64.54 -24.28 15.89
N MET A 289 -64.27 -24.42 17.19
CA MET A 289 -65.28 -24.67 18.23
C MET A 289 -66.25 -23.49 18.37
N THR A 290 -65.77 -22.24 18.33
CA THR A 290 -66.62 -21.04 18.40
C THR A 290 -67.48 -20.89 17.13
N LYS A 291 -66.92 -21.17 15.95
CA LYS A 291 -67.62 -21.17 14.66
C LYS A 291 -68.72 -22.24 14.61
N ARG A 292 -68.51 -23.40 15.24
CA ARG A 292 -69.54 -24.43 15.45
C ARG A 292 -70.69 -23.91 16.31
N LEU A 293 -70.40 -23.27 17.45
CA LEU A 293 -71.44 -22.70 18.32
C LEU A 293 -72.29 -21.65 17.60
N HIS A 294 -71.68 -20.81 16.75
CA HIS A 294 -72.37 -19.82 15.93
C HIS A 294 -73.27 -20.46 14.86
N GLY A 295 -72.79 -21.51 14.18
CA GLY A 295 -73.59 -22.29 13.24
C GLY A 295 -74.77 -23.01 13.91
N ASP A 296 -74.56 -23.56 15.11
CA ASP A 296 -75.62 -24.21 15.89
C ASP A 296 -76.62 -23.18 16.46
N GLN A 297 -76.21 -21.97 16.82
CA GLN A 297 -77.14 -20.88 17.18
C GLN A 297 -78.06 -20.51 16.00
N SER A 298 -77.51 -20.44 14.79
CA SER A 298 -78.30 -20.16 13.58
C SER A 298 -79.33 -21.27 13.34
N ARG A 299 -78.90 -22.55 13.40
CA ARG A 299 -79.79 -23.72 13.29
C ARG A 299 -80.94 -23.75 14.30
N VAL A 300 -80.76 -23.18 15.49
CA VAL A 300 -81.83 -23.10 16.50
C VAL A 300 -82.93 -22.11 16.10
N GLN A 301 -82.62 -21.06 15.34
CA GLN A 301 -83.62 -20.11 14.83
C GLN A 301 -84.56 -20.81 13.84
N ASP A 302 -84.02 -21.66 12.96
CA ASP A 302 -84.78 -22.41 11.96
C ASP A 302 -85.41 -23.72 12.51
N ALA A 303 -85.06 -24.14 13.73
CA ALA A 303 -85.41 -25.47 14.24
C ALA A 303 -86.90 -25.63 14.59
N HIS A 304 -87.57 -26.57 13.92
CA HIS A 304 -88.96 -26.94 14.19
C HIS A 304 -89.14 -27.93 15.37
N SER A 305 -88.06 -28.46 15.96
CA SER A 305 -88.12 -29.49 17.01
C SER A 305 -87.33 -29.11 18.27
N LEU A 306 -88.06 -28.75 19.34
CA LEU A 306 -87.48 -28.40 20.64
C LEU A 306 -86.65 -29.55 21.26
N ALA A 307 -86.96 -30.81 20.93
CA ALA A 307 -86.19 -31.97 21.39
C ALA A 307 -84.79 -32.04 20.74
N GLN A 308 -84.66 -31.60 19.49
CA GLN A 308 -83.36 -31.51 18.80
C GLN A 308 -82.54 -30.34 19.36
N VAL A 309 -83.18 -29.17 19.55
CA VAL A 309 -82.58 -27.98 20.18
C VAL A 309 -82.04 -28.31 21.59
N ALA A 310 -82.83 -28.99 22.42
CA ALA A 310 -82.41 -29.41 23.76
C ALA A 310 -81.22 -30.39 23.73
N LYS A 311 -81.14 -31.28 22.73
CA LYS A 311 -79.99 -32.19 22.54
C LYS A 311 -78.73 -31.42 22.14
N TRP A 312 -78.83 -30.45 21.23
CA TRP A 312 -77.71 -29.58 20.85
C TRP A 312 -77.22 -28.76 22.04
N ALA A 313 -78.13 -28.19 22.84
CA ALA A 313 -77.78 -27.48 24.08
C ALA A 313 -77.04 -28.37 25.07
N GLN A 314 -77.50 -29.62 25.25
CA GLN A 314 -76.81 -30.59 26.11
C GLN A 314 -75.38 -30.88 25.63
N THR A 315 -75.16 -30.98 24.32
CA THR A 315 -73.81 -31.12 23.74
C THR A 315 -72.96 -29.86 23.89
N HIS A 316 -73.56 -28.66 23.84
CA HIS A 316 -72.82 -27.43 24.15
C HIS A 316 -72.32 -27.47 25.60
N THR A 317 -73.21 -27.73 26.56
CA THR A 317 -72.90 -27.70 27.99
C THR A 317 -71.99 -28.85 28.46
N LYS A 318 -72.09 -30.04 27.86
CA LYS A 318 -71.25 -31.21 28.23
C LYS A 318 -69.95 -31.33 27.44
N ASP A 319 -69.97 -31.02 26.15
CA ASP A 319 -68.90 -31.40 25.23
C ASP A 319 -68.11 -30.17 24.75
N VAL A 320 -68.79 -29.08 24.36
CA VAL A 320 -68.12 -27.95 23.68
C VAL A 320 -67.57 -26.91 24.66
N LEU A 321 -68.39 -26.43 25.60
CA LEU A 321 -67.97 -25.37 26.55
C LEU A 321 -66.85 -25.85 27.49
N PRO A 322 -66.86 -27.09 28.05
CA PRO A 322 -65.76 -27.56 28.91
C PRO A 322 -64.42 -27.67 28.16
N VAL A 323 -64.42 -28.13 26.91
CA VAL A 323 -63.19 -28.24 26.10
C VAL A 323 -62.65 -26.86 25.73
N LEU A 324 -63.50 -25.88 25.38
CA LEU A 324 -63.06 -24.48 25.20
C LEU A 324 -62.41 -23.90 26.47
N GLY A 325 -62.92 -24.23 27.66
CA GLY A 325 -62.30 -23.86 28.93
C GLY A 325 -60.95 -24.54 29.18
N GLY A 326 -60.82 -25.81 28.76
CA GLY A 326 -59.56 -26.56 28.77
C GLY A 326 -58.49 -25.95 27.86
N LEU A 327 -58.84 -25.65 26.61
CA LEU A 327 -57.95 -25.01 25.63
C LEU A 327 -57.44 -23.64 26.12
N LEU A 328 -58.29 -22.81 26.73
CA LEU A 328 -57.86 -21.55 27.34
C LEU A 328 -56.90 -21.76 28.53
N THR A 329 -57.12 -22.81 29.33
CA THR A 329 -56.25 -23.15 30.47
C THR A 329 -54.87 -23.59 29.97
N GLU A 330 -54.81 -24.36 28.88
CA GLU A 330 -53.57 -24.80 28.26
C GLU A 330 -52.82 -23.66 27.56
N MET A 331 -53.53 -22.77 26.86
CA MET A 331 -52.97 -21.52 26.35
C MET A 331 -52.36 -20.67 27.49
N SER A 332 -52.98 -20.65 28.67
CA SER A 332 -52.43 -19.97 29.84
C SER A 332 -51.21 -20.68 30.44
N ARG A 333 -51.11 -22.01 30.35
CA ARG A 333 -49.93 -22.78 30.74
C ARG A 333 -48.75 -22.44 29.82
N LEU A 334 -48.98 -22.39 28.51
CA LEU A 334 -47.98 -22.00 27.51
C LEU A 334 -47.49 -20.57 27.71
N HIS A 335 -48.39 -19.62 27.99
CA HIS A 335 -48.01 -18.24 28.33
C HIS A 335 -47.15 -18.17 29.60
N GLN A 336 -47.49 -18.93 30.65
CA GLN A 336 -46.67 -19.01 31.87
C GLN A 336 -45.29 -19.61 31.59
N GLN A 337 -45.21 -20.62 30.71
CA GLN A 337 -43.97 -21.25 30.28
C GLN A 337 -43.10 -20.28 29.46
N ALA A 338 -43.67 -19.56 28.49
CA ALA A 338 -42.96 -18.59 27.64
C ALA A 338 -42.35 -17.43 28.46
N ILE A 339 -43.08 -16.86 29.43
CA ILE A 339 -42.54 -15.83 30.33
C ILE A 339 -41.42 -16.40 31.22
N SER A 340 -41.54 -17.64 31.68
CA SER A 340 -40.52 -18.30 32.49
C SER A 340 -39.24 -18.60 31.68
N GLN A 341 -39.39 -19.07 30.45
CA GLN A 341 -38.29 -19.22 29.48
C GLN A 341 -37.63 -17.86 29.19
N LYS A 342 -38.42 -16.79 28.98
CA LYS A 342 -37.88 -15.45 28.72
C LYS A 342 -37.04 -14.94 29.89
N ASN A 343 -37.50 -15.14 31.13
CA ASN A 343 -36.70 -14.80 32.32
C ASN A 343 -35.37 -15.58 32.37
N ASN A 344 -35.35 -16.85 31.98
CA ASN A 344 -34.12 -17.63 31.89
C ASN A 344 -33.18 -17.11 30.79
N VAL A 345 -33.71 -16.73 29.62
CA VAL A 345 -32.92 -16.08 28.54
C VAL A 345 -32.34 -14.74 29.02
N ILE A 346 -33.12 -13.92 29.72
CA ILE A 346 -32.65 -12.65 30.30
C ILE A 346 -31.49 -12.89 31.28
N LEU A 347 -31.60 -13.89 32.17
CA LEU A 347 -30.55 -14.23 33.14
C LEU A 347 -29.26 -14.74 32.46
N ALA A 348 -29.38 -15.62 31.47
CA ALA A 348 -28.25 -16.16 30.72
C ALA A 348 -27.57 -15.07 29.86
N ALA A 349 -28.37 -14.23 29.19
CA ALA A 349 -27.88 -13.06 28.46
C ALA A 349 -27.12 -12.10 29.39
N HIS A 350 -27.66 -11.78 30.56
CA HIS A 350 -27.01 -10.92 31.55
C HIS A 350 -25.66 -11.48 32.05
N LYS A 351 -25.59 -12.79 32.35
CA LYS A 351 -24.31 -13.47 32.68
C LYS A 351 -23.30 -13.30 31.54
N ASN A 352 -23.71 -13.62 30.31
CA ASN A 352 -22.80 -13.62 29.16
C ASN A 352 -22.35 -12.18 28.80
N MET A 353 -23.24 -11.18 28.95
CA MET A 353 -22.92 -9.76 28.78
C MET A 353 -21.89 -9.25 29.80
N ILE A 354 -21.99 -9.66 31.07
CA ILE A 354 -20.96 -9.35 32.08
C ILE A 354 -19.63 -9.98 31.66
N GLY A 355 -19.64 -11.21 31.13
CA GLY A 355 -18.46 -11.84 30.54
C GLY A 355 -17.83 -11.01 29.40
N VAL A 356 -18.65 -10.51 28.46
CA VAL A 356 -18.20 -9.64 27.37
C VAL A 356 -17.50 -8.39 27.92
N VAL A 357 -18.12 -7.71 28.89
CA VAL A 357 -17.58 -6.49 29.51
C VAL A 357 -16.31 -6.78 30.32
N GLN A 358 -16.20 -7.93 30.98
CA GLN A 358 -14.98 -8.33 31.70
C GLN A 358 -13.80 -8.53 30.75
N VAL A 359 -13.98 -9.27 29.66
CA VAL A 359 -12.90 -9.50 28.67
C VAL A 359 -12.52 -8.21 27.95
N GLN A 360 -13.51 -7.38 27.58
CA GLN A 360 -13.27 -6.04 27.01
C GLN A 360 -12.50 -5.13 27.98
N SER A 361 -12.76 -5.24 29.29
CA SER A 361 -12.04 -4.49 30.33
C SER A 361 -10.60 -4.98 30.51
N SER A 362 -10.34 -6.30 30.43
CA SER A 362 -8.97 -6.83 30.39
C SER A 362 -8.19 -6.25 29.20
N LEU A 363 -8.80 -6.23 28.01
CA LEU A 363 -8.18 -5.68 26.81
C LEU A 363 -7.86 -4.18 26.95
N GLY A 364 -8.77 -3.42 27.57
CA GLY A 364 -8.56 -2.01 27.91
C GLY A 364 -7.40 -1.77 28.88
N PHE A 365 -7.13 -2.71 29.80
CA PHE A 365 -5.99 -2.67 30.71
C PHE A 365 -4.67 -3.07 30.04
N LEU A 366 -4.68 -3.99 29.07
CA LEU A 366 -3.49 -4.33 28.29
C LEU A 366 -3.06 -3.21 27.35
N SER A 367 -3.98 -2.40 26.80
CA SER A 367 -3.62 -1.32 25.87
C SER A 367 -2.53 -0.35 26.38
N PRO A 368 -2.58 0.20 27.61
CA PRO A 368 -1.50 1.05 28.13
C PRO A 368 -0.23 0.28 28.55
N LEU A 369 -0.29 -1.04 28.74
CA LEU A 369 0.91 -1.87 28.91
C LEU A 369 1.59 -2.11 27.55
N PHE A 370 0.79 -2.36 26.51
CA PHE A 370 1.25 -2.51 25.13
C PHE A 370 1.93 -1.24 24.61
N GLU A 371 1.37 -0.05 24.87
CA GLU A 371 2.03 1.22 24.52
C GLU A 371 3.31 1.51 25.34
N LYS A 372 3.48 0.89 26.52
CA LYS A 372 4.73 0.95 27.30
C LYS A 372 5.74 -0.13 26.88
N ALA A 373 5.27 -1.24 26.30
CA ALA A 373 6.08 -2.27 25.68
C ALA A 373 6.56 -1.80 24.29
N GLN A 374 7.35 -0.73 24.29
CA GLN A 374 8.12 -0.25 23.15
C GLN A 374 9.59 -0.24 23.56
N LEU A 375 10.45 -0.89 22.78
CA LEU A 375 11.89 -0.96 23.05
C LEU A 375 12.47 0.46 22.96
N PRO A 376 12.94 1.08 24.07
CA PRO A 376 13.33 2.48 24.03
C PRO A 376 14.64 2.66 23.26
N GLU A 377 14.74 3.74 22.47
CA GLU A 377 16.01 4.13 21.87
C GLU A 377 16.97 4.57 23.00
N SER A 378 17.79 3.63 23.45
CA SER A 378 18.68 3.80 24.58
C SER A 378 19.95 4.52 24.11
N GLU A 379 20.26 5.70 24.67
CA GLU A 379 21.55 6.38 24.40
C GLU A 379 22.76 5.48 24.69
N SER A 380 22.62 4.55 25.65
CA SER A 380 23.60 3.49 25.91
C SER A 380 23.78 2.54 24.71
N PHE A 381 22.69 2.19 24.01
CA PHE A 381 22.77 1.40 22.78
C PHE A 381 23.33 2.22 21.61
N LEU A 382 22.92 3.49 21.47
CA LEU A 382 23.48 4.37 20.45
C LEU A 382 24.99 4.57 20.65
N PHE A 383 25.49 4.63 21.89
CA PHE A 383 26.92 4.66 22.18
C PHE A 383 27.64 3.37 21.75
N LEU A 384 27.05 2.19 22.01
CA LEU A 384 27.57 0.91 21.52
C LEU A 384 27.61 0.85 19.99
N ALA A 385 26.52 1.23 19.33
CA ALA A 385 26.41 1.21 17.86
C ALA A 385 27.39 2.19 17.19
N ARG A 386 27.59 3.38 17.78
CA ARG A 386 28.62 4.35 17.33
C ARG A 386 30.04 3.79 17.47
N ALA A 387 30.33 3.06 18.55
CA ALA A 387 31.63 2.42 18.76
C ALA A 387 31.85 1.20 17.83
N HIS A 388 30.80 0.42 17.58
CA HIS A 388 30.81 -0.71 16.65
C HIS A 388 31.15 -0.26 15.21
N ARG A 389 30.52 0.82 14.75
CA ARG A 389 30.71 1.41 13.41
C ARG A 389 31.85 2.42 13.31
N LEU A 390 32.68 2.56 14.34
CA LEU A 390 33.75 3.56 14.39
C LEU A 390 34.76 3.45 13.22
N PRO A 391 35.15 2.25 12.73
CA PRO A 391 36.02 2.13 11.57
C PRO A 391 35.38 2.63 10.26
N ASP A 392 34.08 2.37 10.05
CA ASP A 392 33.33 2.83 8.86
C ASP A 392 33.29 4.36 8.81
N VAL A 393 32.93 4.97 9.95
CA VAL A 393 32.84 6.43 10.12
C VAL A 393 34.22 7.08 9.92
N TYR A 394 35.30 6.44 10.39
CA TYR A 394 36.67 6.92 10.17
C TYR A 394 37.12 6.83 8.71
N GLY A 395 36.83 5.71 8.03
CA GLY A 395 37.11 5.56 6.60
C GLY A 395 36.38 6.59 5.74
N ALA A 396 35.09 6.81 6.01
CA ALA A 396 34.30 7.87 5.37
C ALA A 396 34.84 9.27 5.68
N LEU A 397 35.34 9.52 6.89
CA LEU A 397 35.94 10.79 7.30
C LEU A 397 37.28 11.08 6.58
N LEU A 398 38.13 10.07 6.38
CA LEU A 398 39.35 10.19 5.57
C LEU A 398 39.00 10.57 4.11
N ILE A 399 38.02 9.88 3.52
CA ILE A 399 37.55 10.14 2.16
C ILE A 399 36.93 11.54 2.02
N GLU A 400 36.15 12.00 3.00
CA GLU A 400 35.60 13.36 3.02
C GLU A 400 36.70 14.44 3.11
N CYS A 401 37.80 14.17 3.82
CA CYS A 401 38.96 15.07 3.85
C CYS A 401 39.64 15.16 2.47
N VAL A 402 39.89 14.02 1.82
CA VAL A 402 40.42 13.98 0.43
C VAL A 402 39.48 14.71 -0.53
N ARG A 403 38.17 14.44 -0.46
CA ARG A 403 37.15 15.07 -1.31
C ARG A 403 37.12 16.59 -1.17
N ARG A 404 37.29 17.11 0.06
CA ARG A 404 37.36 18.56 0.33
C ARG A 404 38.65 19.17 -0.17
N ARG A 405 39.80 18.51 0.05
CA ARG A 405 41.10 18.99 -0.40
C ARG A 405 41.16 19.06 -1.92
N GLU A 406 40.80 17.99 -2.62
CA GLU A 406 40.70 17.96 -4.08
C GLU A 406 39.70 18.98 -4.63
N TRP A 407 38.59 19.25 -3.92
CA TRP A 407 37.64 20.29 -4.33
C TRP A 407 38.22 21.70 -4.18
N SER A 408 38.97 21.96 -3.10
CA SER A 408 39.68 23.23 -2.90
C SER A 408 40.78 23.43 -3.95
N GLU A 409 41.59 22.39 -4.21
CA GLU A 409 42.63 22.37 -5.25
C GLU A 409 42.05 22.64 -6.65
N LYS A 410 40.94 21.96 -7.01
CA LYS A 410 40.23 22.17 -8.28
C LYS A 410 39.66 23.59 -8.37
N LEU A 411 39.02 24.10 -7.32
CA LEU A 411 38.46 25.46 -7.29
C LEU A 411 39.55 26.55 -7.36
N MET A 412 40.68 26.38 -6.66
CA MET A 412 41.84 27.26 -6.75
C MET A 412 42.43 27.27 -8.16
N THR A 413 42.55 26.11 -8.81
CA THR A 413 43.07 25.98 -10.17
C THR A 413 42.17 26.68 -11.19
N GLU A 414 40.86 26.45 -11.13
CA GLU A 414 39.90 27.06 -12.05
C GLU A 414 39.69 28.56 -11.77
N SER A 415 39.74 29.00 -10.50
CA SER A 415 39.73 30.42 -10.15
C SER A 415 40.97 31.15 -10.64
N ARG A 416 42.15 30.52 -10.55
CA ARG A 416 43.40 31.05 -11.10
C ARG A 416 43.32 31.15 -12.63
N ARG A 417 42.85 30.10 -13.30
CA ARG A 417 42.63 30.08 -14.74
C ARG A 417 41.68 31.20 -15.18
N LEU A 418 40.54 31.37 -14.49
CA LEU A 418 39.60 32.46 -14.77
C LEU A 418 40.24 33.84 -14.57
N ALA A 419 41.08 34.02 -13.55
CA ALA A 419 41.83 35.27 -13.35
C ALA A 419 42.84 35.52 -14.49
N GLU A 420 43.50 34.48 -15.01
CA GLU A 420 44.41 34.56 -16.17
C GLU A 420 43.64 34.88 -17.47
N GLU A 421 42.47 34.27 -17.69
CA GLU A 421 41.57 34.57 -18.82
C GLU A 421 41.02 36.03 -18.76
N LEU A 422 40.56 36.48 -17.58
CA LEU A 422 40.10 37.87 -17.35
C LEU A 422 41.24 38.89 -17.51
N ALA A 423 42.45 38.56 -17.05
CA ALA A 423 43.63 39.40 -17.27
C ALA A 423 43.98 39.52 -18.76
N SER A 424 43.82 38.44 -19.54
CA SER A 424 43.98 38.48 -21.00
C SER A 424 42.97 39.43 -21.66
N LEU A 425 41.68 39.30 -21.35
CA LEU A 425 40.61 40.17 -21.87
C LEU A 425 40.85 41.65 -21.52
N LYS A 426 41.24 41.94 -20.27
CA LYS A 426 41.62 43.29 -19.82
C LYS A 426 42.80 43.84 -20.64
N ASN A 427 43.84 43.02 -20.85
CA ASN A 427 45.02 43.40 -21.64
C ASN A 427 44.68 43.63 -23.13
N GLU A 428 43.74 42.89 -23.71
CA GLU A 428 43.25 43.15 -25.06
C GLU A 428 42.49 44.47 -25.14
N GLU A 429 41.56 44.72 -24.22
CA GLU A 429 40.76 45.95 -24.19
C GLU A 429 41.63 47.18 -23.96
N GLU A 430 42.65 47.10 -23.10
CA GLU A 430 43.62 48.18 -22.92
C GLU A 430 44.42 48.43 -24.22
N LYS A 431 44.79 47.38 -24.95
CA LYS A 431 45.42 47.50 -26.29
C LYS A 431 44.46 48.08 -27.34
N ARG A 432 43.15 47.77 -27.30
CA ARG A 432 42.14 48.38 -28.19
C ARG A 432 42.01 49.87 -27.91
N ARG A 433 41.86 50.27 -26.64
CA ARG A 433 41.80 51.68 -26.22
C ARG A 433 43.05 52.45 -26.62
N LYS A 434 44.24 51.92 -26.35
CA LYS A 434 45.52 52.56 -26.74
C LYS A 434 45.67 52.70 -28.26
N LYS A 435 45.24 51.70 -29.05
CA LYS A 435 45.20 51.82 -30.53
C LYS A 435 44.22 52.90 -30.99
N TRP A 436 42.99 52.91 -30.45
CA TRP A 436 41.98 53.91 -30.80
C TRP A 436 42.40 55.33 -30.40
N GLN A 437 42.98 55.52 -29.21
CA GLN A 437 43.49 56.81 -28.76
C GLN A 437 44.57 57.34 -29.72
N ASN A 438 45.52 56.47 -30.09
CA ASN A 438 46.60 56.83 -31.00
C ASN A 438 46.14 57.16 -32.43
N GLN A 439 45.07 56.51 -32.92
CA GLN A 439 44.58 56.64 -34.31
C GLN A 439 43.48 57.69 -34.48
N VAL A 440 42.60 57.84 -33.49
CA VAL A 440 41.37 58.64 -33.55
C VAL A 440 41.31 59.68 -32.44
N GLY A 441 41.62 59.29 -31.20
CA GLY A 441 41.60 60.19 -30.04
C GLY A 441 42.49 61.43 -30.23
N ASN A 442 43.68 61.24 -30.81
CA ASN A 442 44.62 62.31 -31.15
C ASN A 442 44.15 63.28 -32.26
N MET A 443 43.05 62.98 -32.97
CA MET A 443 42.44 63.87 -33.96
C MET A 443 41.16 64.55 -33.46
N LEU A 444 40.74 64.32 -32.21
CA LEU A 444 39.60 65.00 -31.62
C LEU A 444 39.98 66.42 -31.17
N PRO A 445 39.13 67.43 -31.35
CA PRO A 445 39.39 68.81 -30.92
C PRO A 445 39.26 69.02 -29.39
N PHE A 446 39.13 67.94 -28.62
CA PHE A 446 39.05 67.93 -27.16
C PHE A 446 39.65 66.64 -26.60
N THR A 447 40.26 66.72 -25.42
CA THR A 447 40.90 65.57 -24.77
C THR A 447 39.85 64.67 -24.10
N VAL A 448 39.67 63.45 -24.61
CA VAL A 448 38.98 62.39 -23.87
C VAL A 448 39.95 61.80 -22.85
N GLY A 449 39.60 61.84 -21.56
CA GLY A 449 40.45 61.36 -20.47
C GLY A 449 40.62 59.83 -20.46
N GLU A 450 41.81 59.36 -20.05
CA GLU A 450 42.09 57.92 -19.98
C GLU A 450 41.26 57.23 -18.88
N SER A 451 40.26 56.46 -19.27
CA SER A 451 39.50 55.61 -18.36
C SER A 451 40.17 54.25 -18.20
N ARG A 452 40.59 53.93 -16.96
CA ARG A 452 41.10 52.60 -16.55
C ARG A 452 40.13 51.51 -17.02
N VAL A 453 40.67 50.43 -17.58
CA VAL A 453 39.87 49.25 -17.97
C VAL A 453 39.32 48.59 -16.70
N LEU A 454 38.03 48.22 -16.73
CA LEU A 454 37.37 47.48 -15.67
C LEU A 454 38.17 46.21 -15.32
N SER A 455 38.37 45.95 -14.03
CA SER A 455 39.03 44.75 -13.54
C SER A 455 38.19 44.09 -12.46
N LEU A 456 37.92 42.80 -12.65
CA LEU A 456 37.37 41.92 -11.64
C LEU A 456 38.52 41.25 -10.89
N GLU A 457 38.47 41.26 -9.58
CA GLU A 457 39.40 40.55 -8.69
C GLU A 457 38.64 39.37 -8.07
N VAL A 458 39.20 38.16 -8.18
CA VAL A 458 38.55 36.92 -7.75
C VAL A 458 39.21 36.44 -6.47
N ASN A 459 38.60 36.77 -5.33
CA ASN A 459 39.06 36.35 -4.01
C ASN A 459 38.29 35.08 -3.59
N LEU A 460 39.03 34.05 -3.16
CA LEU A 460 38.47 32.82 -2.58
C LEU A 460 38.59 32.86 -1.06
N GLU A 461 37.46 32.97 -0.38
CA GLU A 461 37.36 32.86 1.09
C GLU A 461 37.02 31.43 1.50
N GLY A 462 37.43 31.01 2.71
CA GLY A 462 37.04 29.72 3.30
C GLY A 462 38.10 28.61 3.32
N ASN A 463 39.39 28.91 3.11
CA ASN A 463 40.46 27.93 3.41
C ASN A 463 40.67 27.81 4.95
N ASP A 464 39.80 27.05 5.60
CA ASP A 464 39.90 26.73 7.03
C ASP A 464 41.03 25.70 7.28
N ASP A 465 42.19 26.16 7.79
CA ASP A 465 43.33 25.33 8.27
C ASP A 465 43.00 24.44 9.50
N ARG A 466 41.71 24.19 9.75
CA ARG A 466 41.18 23.37 10.85
C ARG A 466 41.10 21.89 10.49
N TRP A 467 41.14 21.55 9.21
CA TRP A 467 40.99 20.18 8.71
C TRP A 467 42.35 19.50 8.47
N PRO A 468 42.49 18.19 8.78
CA PRO A 468 43.70 17.44 8.46
C PRO A 468 43.99 17.40 6.96
N GLN A 469 45.26 17.58 6.61
CA GLN A 469 45.75 17.31 5.26
C GLN A 469 45.86 15.79 5.07
N VAL A 470 44.79 15.19 4.52
CA VAL A 470 44.71 13.75 4.18
C VAL A 470 44.86 13.59 2.67
N SER A 471 45.58 12.56 2.23
CA SER A 471 45.78 12.21 0.82
C SER A 471 45.12 10.88 0.45
N ARG A 472 45.06 10.58 -0.86
CA ARG A 472 44.64 9.26 -1.35
C ARG A 472 45.53 8.13 -0.80
N GLN A 473 46.83 8.38 -0.63
CA GLN A 473 47.76 7.39 -0.07
C GLN A 473 47.42 7.04 1.39
N ASP A 474 46.86 7.97 2.17
CA ASP A 474 46.40 7.71 3.54
C ASP A 474 45.12 6.87 3.57
N VAL A 475 44.22 7.07 2.60
CA VAL A 475 43.04 6.22 2.40
C VAL A 475 43.45 4.82 1.94
N GLU A 476 44.41 4.71 1.04
CA GLU A 476 44.96 3.43 0.57
C GLU A 476 45.71 2.67 1.68
N ALA A 477 46.45 3.38 2.54
CA ALA A 477 47.07 2.80 3.73
C ALA A 477 46.04 2.30 4.75
N PHE A 478 44.94 3.04 4.96
CA PHE A 478 43.82 2.58 5.79
C PHE A 478 43.12 1.36 5.17
N LEU A 479 42.82 1.38 3.87
CA LEU A 479 42.24 0.23 3.15
C LEU A 479 43.16 -1.00 3.20
N GLU A 480 44.49 -0.82 3.17
CA GLU A 480 45.44 -1.92 3.36
C GLU A 480 45.40 -2.46 4.79
N GLN A 481 45.38 -1.60 5.82
CA GLN A 481 45.16 -2.04 7.21
C GLN A 481 43.87 -2.87 7.36
N CYS A 482 42.76 -2.43 6.73
CA CYS A 482 41.49 -3.15 6.75
C CYS A 482 41.52 -4.55 6.11
N LYS A 483 42.47 -4.85 5.22
CA LYS A 483 42.63 -6.21 4.63
C LYS A 483 43.29 -7.20 5.60
N HIS A 484 44.17 -6.72 6.47
CA HIS A 484 44.91 -7.55 7.42
C HIS A 484 44.16 -7.77 8.74
N ILE A 485 43.10 -6.99 9.00
CA ILE A 485 42.26 -7.12 10.19
C ILE A 485 41.01 -7.97 9.86
N PRO A 486 40.78 -9.11 10.54
CA PRO A 486 39.64 -9.96 10.26
C PRO A 486 38.30 -9.27 10.58
N GLN A 487 37.25 -9.65 9.85
CA GLN A 487 35.87 -9.13 9.98
C GLN A 487 35.67 -7.65 9.56
N MET A 488 36.69 -6.96 9.04
CA MET A 488 36.54 -5.62 8.44
C MET A 488 36.02 -5.61 6.98
N GLU A 489 35.49 -6.74 6.48
CA GLU A 489 35.08 -6.85 5.07
C GLU A 489 34.00 -5.84 4.65
N ASN A 490 33.04 -5.51 5.52
CA ASN A 490 31.98 -4.56 5.19
C ASN A 490 32.53 -3.13 5.16
N THR A 491 33.34 -2.74 6.16
CA THR A 491 34.12 -1.49 6.15
C THR A 491 34.96 -1.38 4.87
N LEU A 492 35.67 -2.44 4.47
CA LEU A 492 36.48 -2.48 3.26
C LEU A 492 35.61 -2.26 2.00
N LYS A 493 34.45 -2.91 1.90
CA LYS A 493 33.50 -2.74 0.77
C LYS A 493 32.93 -1.32 0.71
N GLU A 494 32.42 -0.79 1.83
CA GLU A 494 31.85 0.56 1.91
C GLU A 494 32.88 1.64 1.60
N VAL A 495 34.06 1.58 2.23
CA VAL A 495 35.12 2.58 2.06
C VAL A 495 35.76 2.48 0.67
N THR A 496 35.91 1.28 0.09
CA THR A 496 36.35 1.13 -1.31
C THR A 496 35.33 1.70 -2.30
N GLN A 497 34.02 1.50 -2.06
CA GLN A 497 32.99 2.13 -2.88
C GLN A 497 33.05 3.66 -2.77
N LEU A 498 33.13 4.20 -1.55
CA LEU A 498 33.27 5.65 -1.32
C LEU A 498 34.56 6.23 -1.95
N TYR A 499 35.64 5.44 -2.01
CA TYR A 499 36.89 5.85 -2.65
C TYR A 499 36.74 5.94 -4.17
N HIS A 500 36.12 4.93 -4.81
CA HIS A 500 35.76 5.00 -6.24
C HIS A 500 34.74 6.11 -6.56
N ASP A 501 33.89 6.50 -5.60
CA ASP A 501 32.93 7.59 -5.77
C ASP A 501 33.59 8.98 -5.77
N LEU A 502 34.85 9.13 -5.38
CA LEU A 502 35.64 10.36 -5.57
C LEU A 502 35.87 10.68 -7.06
N ASP A 503 36.04 9.64 -7.88
CA ASP A 503 36.38 9.75 -9.31
C ASP A 503 35.16 9.70 -10.23
N LYS A 504 33.95 9.46 -9.69
CA LYS A 504 32.72 9.55 -10.47
C LYS A 504 32.50 11.02 -10.90
N PRO A 505 32.34 11.31 -12.21
CA PRO A 505 32.11 12.67 -12.67
C PRO A 505 30.84 13.22 -12.03
N ARG A 506 30.93 14.41 -11.45
CA ARG A 506 29.78 15.02 -10.76
C ARG A 506 28.71 15.32 -11.81
N LYS A 507 27.58 14.62 -11.74
CA LYS A 507 26.44 14.81 -12.65
C LYS A 507 26.18 16.32 -12.80
N PRO A 508 26.32 16.90 -14.01
CA PRO A 508 26.30 18.34 -14.16
C PRO A 508 24.97 18.88 -13.65
N THR A 509 25.04 19.82 -12.71
CA THR A 509 23.85 20.49 -12.16
C THR A 509 23.04 21.01 -13.33
N ARG A 510 21.81 20.48 -13.51
CA ARG A 510 21.00 20.67 -14.74
C ARG A 510 21.13 22.10 -15.27
N ARG A 511 21.87 22.29 -16.38
CA ARG A 511 21.92 23.59 -17.06
C ARG A 511 20.47 24.02 -17.30
N VAL A 512 20.07 25.15 -16.72
CA VAL A 512 18.75 25.73 -16.98
C VAL A 512 18.68 25.95 -18.49
N LYS A 513 17.71 25.34 -19.17
CA LYS A 513 17.63 25.41 -20.63
C LYS A 513 17.43 26.87 -21.06
N GLY A 514 18.50 27.52 -21.53
CA GLY A 514 18.51 28.86 -22.13
C GLY A 514 17.76 28.98 -23.47
N PHE A 515 16.77 28.12 -23.69
CA PHE A 515 15.95 28.06 -24.90
C PHE A 515 14.46 28.15 -24.55
N LYS A 516 14.03 29.38 -24.24
CA LYS A 516 12.67 29.86 -24.51
C LYS A 516 12.79 31.23 -25.19
N ALA A 517 12.04 31.42 -26.28
CA ALA A 517 11.91 32.68 -27.01
C ALA A 517 13.18 33.26 -27.69
N GLY A 518 14.03 32.41 -28.27
CA GLY A 518 14.74 32.74 -29.53
C GLY A 518 15.75 33.90 -29.54
N SER A 519 16.28 34.34 -28.40
CA SER A 519 17.30 35.40 -28.34
C SER A 519 18.71 34.82 -28.12
N VAL A 520 19.64 35.08 -29.04
CA VAL A 520 21.05 34.65 -28.93
C VAL A 520 21.85 35.76 -28.24
N HIS A 521 22.04 35.65 -26.92
CA HIS A 521 22.84 36.63 -26.16
C HIS A 521 23.59 36.05 -24.93
N GLU A 522 24.12 34.82 -25.03
CA GLU A 522 24.96 34.22 -23.96
C GLU A 522 26.27 33.55 -24.47
N ALA A 523 26.68 33.84 -25.71
CA ALA A 523 27.86 33.20 -26.33
C ALA A 523 29.23 33.79 -25.90
N VAL A 524 29.26 34.82 -25.05
CA VAL A 524 30.47 35.65 -24.80
C VAL A 524 30.89 35.71 -23.32
N MET A 525 30.02 35.36 -22.37
CA MET A 525 30.32 35.38 -20.92
C MET A 525 30.31 33.99 -20.26
N GLY A 526 29.78 32.95 -20.92
CA GLY A 526 29.73 31.58 -20.39
C GLY A 526 31.01 30.76 -20.53
N ALA A 527 32.13 31.36 -20.92
CA ALA A 527 33.35 30.65 -21.36
C ALA A 527 34.24 30.08 -20.23
N SER A 528 33.80 30.17 -18.97
CA SER A 528 34.60 29.77 -17.80
C SER A 528 34.54 28.27 -17.50
N SER A 529 35.72 27.66 -17.34
CA SER A 529 35.98 26.38 -16.66
C SER A 529 35.43 25.08 -17.28
N TYR A 530 34.11 24.95 -17.48
CA TYR A 530 33.40 23.67 -17.61
C TYR A 530 33.70 22.79 -18.85
N LEU A 531 34.60 23.21 -19.74
CA LEU A 531 34.83 22.58 -21.06
C LEU A 531 35.98 21.56 -21.10
N MET A 532 36.67 21.28 -19.98
CA MET A 532 37.84 20.39 -20.00
C MET A 532 37.52 18.92 -19.71
N GLU A 533 36.43 18.62 -18.99
CA GLU A 533 35.90 17.25 -18.90
C GLU A 533 35.25 16.81 -20.23
N ASP A 534 34.50 17.73 -20.88
CA ASP A 534 33.91 17.53 -22.23
C ASP A 534 34.96 17.06 -23.25
N ALA A 535 36.21 17.55 -23.17
CA ALA A 535 37.28 17.19 -24.10
C ALA A 535 37.68 15.70 -24.01
N ARG A 536 37.67 15.09 -22.80
CA ARG A 536 37.91 13.65 -22.64
C ARG A 536 36.69 12.83 -23.07
N GLU A 537 35.48 13.22 -22.68
CA GLU A 537 34.28 12.51 -23.11
C GLU A 537 34.11 12.55 -24.64
N LEU A 538 34.57 13.62 -25.31
CA LEU A 538 34.67 13.71 -26.76
C LEU A 538 35.77 12.80 -27.34
N GLN A 539 36.95 12.68 -26.72
CA GLN A 539 37.99 11.72 -27.16
C GLN A 539 37.56 10.26 -26.97
N ASP A 540 36.86 9.94 -25.89
CA ASP A 540 36.31 8.60 -25.64
C ASP A 540 35.17 8.29 -26.64
N LYS A 541 34.33 9.27 -26.98
CA LYS A 541 33.32 9.13 -28.05
C LYS A 541 33.95 9.00 -29.44
N VAL A 542 35.02 9.75 -29.76
CA VAL A 542 35.74 9.62 -31.03
C VAL A 542 36.37 8.24 -31.14
N SER A 543 37.12 7.79 -30.14
CA SER A 543 37.75 6.46 -30.17
C SER A 543 36.73 5.31 -30.13
N PHE A 544 35.58 5.48 -29.45
CA PHE A 544 34.45 4.54 -29.57
C PHE A 544 33.89 4.48 -30.99
N LEU A 545 33.67 5.63 -31.63
CA LEU A 545 33.18 5.73 -33.02
C LEU A 545 34.20 5.18 -34.02
N GLU A 546 35.50 5.40 -33.82
CA GLU A 546 36.57 4.79 -34.64
C GLU A 546 36.59 3.26 -34.49
N ASN A 547 36.44 2.74 -33.27
CA ASN A 547 36.30 1.29 -33.06
C ASN A 547 34.98 0.74 -33.65
N GLN A 548 33.90 1.51 -33.66
CA GLN A 548 32.63 1.13 -34.28
C GLN A 548 32.74 1.15 -35.81
N ASP A 549 33.39 2.15 -36.40
CA ASP A 549 33.70 2.26 -37.83
C ASP A 549 34.67 1.14 -38.29
N LEU A 550 35.70 0.80 -37.51
CA LEU A 550 36.56 -0.35 -37.79
C LEU A 550 35.77 -1.68 -37.75
N ASN A 551 34.87 -1.86 -36.78
CA ASN A 551 33.97 -3.01 -36.74
C ASN A 551 33.01 -3.04 -37.94
N GLN A 552 32.41 -1.90 -38.30
CA GLN A 552 31.55 -1.78 -39.48
C GLN A 552 32.33 -2.06 -40.78
N LYS A 553 33.53 -1.51 -40.96
CA LYS A 553 34.43 -1.80 -42.10
C LYS A 553 34.81 -3.28 -42.17
N SER A 554 35.09 -3.94 -41.04
CA SER A 554 35.34 -5.39 -41.04
C SER A 554 34.09 -6.21 -41.38
N ARG A 555 32.91 -5.75 -40.96
CA ARG A 555 31.61 -6.37 -41.28
C ARG A 555 31.22 -6.14 -42.74
N ILE A 556 31.48 -4.95 -43.29
CA ILE A 556 31.36 -4.61 -44.71
C ILE A 556 32.28 -5.51 -45.52
N ARG A 557 33.55 -5.64 -45.16
CA ARG A 557 34.48 -6.55 -45.87
C ARG A 557 34.02 -8.01 -45.88
N ARG A 558 33.45 -8.52 -44.77
CA ARG A 558 32.81 -9.86 -44.74
C ARG A 558 31.55 -9.94 -45.60
N LEU A 559 30.77 -8.85 -45.71
CA LEU A 559 29.60 -8.78 -46.57
C LEU A 559 30.00 -8.67 -48.04
N GLU A 560 31.08 -7.96 -48.37
CA GLU A 560 31.70 -7.90 -49.69
C GLU A 560 32.23 -9.30 -50.10
N ASP A 561 32.95 -10.01 -49.22
CA ASP A 561 33.37 -11.40 -49.46
C ASP A 561 32.17 -12.32 -49.73
N LEU A 562 31.08 -12.21 -48.94
CA LEU A 562 29.84 -12.96 -49.16
C LEU A 562 29.12 -12.57 -50.46
N LEU A 563 29.13 -11.28 -50.82
CA LEU A 563 28.49 -10.75 -52.02
C LEU A 563 29.26 -11.18 -53.27
N HIS A 564 30.59 -11.09 -53.29
CA HIS A 564 31.42 -11.65 -54.36
C HIS A 564 31.22 -13.17 -54.49
N ARG A 565 31.05 -13.89 -53.38
CA ARG A 565 30.72 -15.33 -53.37
C ARG A 565 29.30 -15.63 -53.90
N ALA A 566 28.35 -14.71 -53.73
CA ALA A 566 26.98 -14.84 -54.23
C ALA A 566 26.86 -14.49 -55.73
N TYR A 567 27.44 -13.36 -56.15
CA TYR A 567 27.43 -12.93 -57.56
C TYR A 567 28.18 -13.89 -58.50
N GLY A 568 29.10 -14.71 -57.96
CA GLY A 568 29.70 -15.82 -58.70
C GLY A 568 28.76 -17.02 -58.98
N ARG A 569 27.51 -17.03 -58.47
CA ARG A 569 26.58 -18.18 -58.57
C ARG A 569 25.08 -17.82 -58.65
N ALA A 570 24.66 -16.95 -59.56
CA ALA A 570 23.28 -17.02 -60.11
C ALA A 570 23.13 -16.22 -61.41
N GLY A 571 22.78 -16.89 -62.51
CA GLY A 571 22.32 -16.25 -63.75
C GLY A 571 21.22 -17.08 -64.40
N SER A 572 20.19 -16.39 -64.93
CA SER A 572 18.97 -16.86 -65.65
C SER A 572 17.68 -17.00 -64.81
N GLY A 573 16.55 -16.49 -65.37
CA GLY A 573 15.18 -16.62 -64.82
C GLY A 573 14.27 -15.37 -64.92
N PHE A 574 13.75 -15.05 -66.11
CA PHE A 574 12.63 -14.09 -66.38
C PHE A 574 11.24 -14.76 -66.17
N PRO A 575 10.02 -14.14 -66.35
CA PRO A 575 9.59 -12.88 -67.01
C PRO A 575 8.49 -12.05 -66.20
N PRO A 576 7.50 -11.30 -66.77
CA PRO A 576 7.57 -9.94 -67.36
C PRO A 576 6.45 -8.90 -66.98
N SER A 577 6.50 -7.69 -67.61
CA SER A 577 5.39 -6.71 -67.92
C SER A 577 4.91 -5.71 -66.83
N SER A 578 4.35 -4.48 -67.06
CA SER A 578 4.24 -3.48 -68.19
C SER A 578 3.34 -2.26 -67.72
N PRO A 579 3.05 -1.16 -68.48
CA PRO A 579 3.91 -0.26 -69.31
C PRO A 579 3.53 1.28 -69.36
N ILE A 580 4.49 2.18 -69.75
CA ILE A 580 4.34 3.38 -70.67
C ILE A 580 3.48 4.62 -70.23
N PRO A 581 3.61 5.88 -70.77
CA PRO A 581 4.57 6.52 -71.73
C PRO A 581 5.41 7.71 -71.14
N GLY A 582 6.43 8.27 -71.81
CA GLY A 582 7.10 7.87 -73.05
C GLY A 582 8.13 8.88 -73.65
N GLN A 583 9.06 8.34 -74.47
CA GLN A 583 9.94 9.02 -75.47
C GLN A 583 11.12 9.90 -74.93
N TYR A 584 12.17 10.28 -75.69
CA TYR A 584 12.46 10.12 -77.15
C TYR A 584 13.92 9.64 -77.51
N SER A 585 14.71 10.34 -78.34
CA SER A 585 16.01 9.89 -78.95
C SER A 585 17.14 10.97 -78.85
N ASN A 586 18.44 10.79 -79.20
CA ASN A 586 19.07 9.95 -80.25
C ASN A 586 20.63 9.79 -80.16
N LEU A 587 21.18 8.62 -80.58
CA LEU A 587 22.56 8.30 -81.12
C LEU A 587 23.89 8.40 -80.29
N GLY A 588 24.90 7.58 -80.65
CA GLY A 588 26.30 7.47 -80.09
C GLY A 588 27.40 7.55 -81.19
N PRO A 589 28.61 6.87 -81.17
CA PRO A 589 29.17 5.83 -80.24
C PRO A 589 30.73 5.81 -79.95
N GLY A 590 31.22 4.92 -79.06
CA GLY A 590 32.60 4.31 -79.02
C GLY A 590 33.80 5.09 -78.40
N ILE A 591 35.01 4.54 -78.13
CA ILE A 591 35.53 3.14 -77.99
C ILE A 591 36.99 3.13 -77.37
N LEU A 592 37.34 2.16 -76.48
CA LEU A 592 38.72 1.78 -75.96
C LEU A 592 39.60 2.88 -75.25
N GLY A 593 40.72 2.63 -74.52
CA GLY A 593 41.30 1.38 -73.94
C GLY A 593 42.77 1.49 -73.39
N SER A 594 42.96 1.31 -72.06
CA SER A 594 44.12 0.76 -71.29
C SER A 594 45.62 1.21 -71.44
N SER A 595 46.15 1.84 -70.37
CA SER A 595 47.41 1.49 -69.63
C SER A 595 48.83 1.88 -70.21
N PRO A 596 50.02 1.47 -69.64
CA PRO A 596 50.87 2.43 -68.87
C PRO A 596 52.43 2.35 -69.04
N SER A 597 53.17 3.04 -68.15
CA SER A 597 54.58 2.79 -67.69
C SER A 597 55.74 3.67 -68.22
N MET A 598 56.90 3.64 -67.50
CA MET A 598 58.15 4.37 -67.78
C MET A 598 59.31 3.45 -68.21
N ASN A 599 60.18 3.92 -69.13
CA ASN A 599 61.67 3.94 -69.05
C ASN A 599 62.32 4.11 -70.45
N GLY A 600 63.48 4.77 -70.54
CA GLY A 600 64.32 4.85 -71.76
C GLY A 600 65.44 5.89 -71.68
N MET A 601 66.66 5.59 -72.18
CA MET A 601 67.88 6.37 -71.91
C MET A 601 68.76 6.62 -73.17
N ASN A 602 69.63 7.67 -73.12
CA ASN A 602 70.79 8.00 -73.98
C ASN A 602 70.57 8.66 -75.38
N GLY A 603 71.49 9.55 -75.82
CA GLY A 603 71.47 10.04 -77.23
C GLY A 603 72.40 11.17 -77.80
N ILE A 604 73.17 11.94 -77.02
CA ILE A 604 74.42 12.75 -77.33
C ILE A 604 74.85 13.04 -78.81
N PRO A 605 75.40 14.24 -79.21
CA PRO A 605 75.55 15.58 -78.58
C PRO A 605 74.86 16.71 -79.41
N PRO A 606 75.44 17.70 -80.20
CA PRO A 606 76.81 18.23 -80.48
C PRO A 606 77.04 19.77 -80.25
N GLN A 607 78.24 20.25 -80.64
CA GLN A 607 78.81 21.62 -80.89
C GLN A 607 77.82 22.80 -81.18
N GLY A 608 78.04 24.10 -80.85
CA GLY A 608 79.16 24.86 -80.25
C GLY A 608 78.82 26.39 -79.99
N PRO A 609 79.74 27.26 -79.49
CA PRO A 609 79.45 28.60 -78.90
C PRO A 609 79.88 29.81 -79.82
N PRO A 610 80.02 31.13 -79.43
CA PRO A 610 79.80 31.86 -78.15
C PRO A 610 79.18 33.33 -78.16
N VAL A 611 78.62 33.81 -77.02
CA VAL A 611 78.71 35.22 -76.47
C VAL A 611 77.84 36.32 -77.22
N PRO A 612 77.67 37.61 -76.82
CA PRO A 612 76.47 38.13 -76.09
C PRO A 612 75.75 39.38 -76.72
N SER A 613 74.75 39.97 -76.02
CA SER A 613 74.64 41.43 -75.70
C SER A 613 73.21 42.05 -75.61
N ARG A 614 73.06 42.96 -74.65
CA ARG A 614 72.00 43.93 -74.27
C ARG A 614 71.02 44.43 -75.36
N ARG A 615 69.74 44.66 -74.98
CA ARG A 615 69.19 46.02 -74.63
C ARG A 615 67.69 46.04 -74.24
N LEU A 616 67.37 46.95 -73.31
CA LEU A 616 66.06 47.60 -73.00
C LEU A 616 64.91 46.68 -72.52
N SER A 617 64.20 46.89 -71.40
CA SER A 617 63.74 48.12 -70.68
C SER A 617 62.48 48.78 -71.27
N ALA A 618 61.37 48.04 -71.26
CA ALA A 618 60.00 48.56 -71.35
C ALA A 618 58.97 47.58 -70.75
N ASN A 619 58.99 46.30 -71.18
CA ASN A 619 57.95 45.32 -70.86
C ASN A 619 57.86 44.86 -69.39
N MET A 620 58.78 45.25 -68.51
CA MET A 620 58.89 44.67 -67.16
C MET A 620 57.68 45.04 -66.27
N GLU A 621 57.28 46.31 -66.25
CA GLU A 621 56.18 46.76 -65.39
C GLU A 621 54.82 46.21 -65.84
N GLN A 622 54.59 46.07 -67.15
CA GLN A 622 53.38 45.45 -67.67
C GLN A 622 53.37 43.94 -67.43
N SER A 623 54.51 43.25 -67.62
CA SER A 623 54.65 41.82 -67.29
C SER A 623 54.45 41.55 -65.80
N GLU A 624 54.87 42.46 -64.91
CA GLU A 624 54.61 42.36 -63.47
C GLU A 624 53.13 42.60 -63.12
N ARG A 625 52.45 43.56 -63.77
CA ARG A 625 50.99 43.75 -63.59
C ARG A 625 50.19 42.55 -64.11
N GLU A 626 50.56 41.99 -65.25
CA GLU A 626 49.96 40.78 -65.82
C GLU A 626 50.20 39.55 -64.94
N ARG A 627 51.44 39.36 -64.41
CA ARG A 627 51.74 38.31 -63.42
C ARG A 627 50.96 38.48 -62.13
N ASN A 628 50.82 39.70 -61.61
CA ASN A 628 50.08 39.97 -60.39
C ASN A 628 48.56 39.75 -60.57
N MET A 629 48.01 40.07 -61.74
CA MET A 629 46.62 39.72 -62.07
C MET A 629 46.43 38.21 -62.27
N ALA A 630 47.33 37.53 -62.98
CA ALA A 630 47.29 36.07 -63.13
C ALA A 630 47.41 35.34 -61.78
N ALA A 631 48.32 35.77 -60.90
CA ALA A 631 48.46 35.23 -59.56
C ALA A 631 47.22 35.47 -58.69
N LYS A 632 46.55 36.62 -58.84
CA LYS A 632 45.30 36.93 -58.12
C LYS A 632 44.09 36.18 -58.67
N ILE A 633 44.03 35.91 -59.98
CA ILE A 633 43.02 35.02 -60.57
C ILE A 633 43.22 33.61 -60.02
N LEU A 634 44.45 33.09 -60.07
CA LEU A 634 44.78 31.76 -59.57
C LEU A 634 44.52 31.62 -58.06
N SER A 635 44.79 32.66 -57.25
CA SER A 635 44.43 32.64 -55.82
C SER A 635 42.91 32.62 -55.61
N LEU A 636 42.14 33.43 -56.35
CA LEU A 636 40.68 33.43 -56.28
C LEU A 636 40.06 32.11 -56.77
N GLU A 637 40.68 31.43 -57.74
CA GLU A 637 40.29 30.08 -58.16
C GLU A 637 40.60 29.03 -57.07
N THR A 638 41.74 29.14 -56.37
CA THR A 638 42.01 28.29 -55.20
C THR A 638 41.08 28.58 -54.01
N ASP A 639 40.69 29.82 -53.78
CA ASP A 639 39.76 30.19 -52.70
C ASP A 639 38.33 29.69 -53.02
N LEU A 640 37.88 29.90 -54.26
CA LEU A 640 36.55 29.47 -54.73
C LEU A 640 36.42 27.94 -54.84
N SER A 641 37.51 27.22 -55.10
CA SER A 641 37.51 25.75 -55.02
C SER A 641 37.48 25.24 -53.58
N GLN A 642 38.22 25.86 -52.65
CA GLN A 642 38.13 25.58 -51.21
C GLN A 642 36.75 25.87 -50.64
N GLU A 643 36.10 26.97 -51.04
CA GLU A 643 34.74 27.31 -50.58
C GLU A 643 33.68 26.35 -51.15
N LYS A 644 33.83 25.89 -52.39
CA LYS A 644 33.03 24.78 -52.96
C LYS A 644 33.23 23.48 -52.20
N GLU A 645 34.46 23.13 -51.83
CA GLU A 645 34.70 21.92 -51.02
C GLU A 645 34.08 22.06 -49.62
N ARG A 646 34.25 23.23 -48.98
CA ARG A 646 33.69 23.52 -47.65
C ARG A 646 32.17 23.47 -47.63
N THR A 647 31.50 24.03 -48.64
CA THR A 647 30.03 23.99 -48.75
C THR A 647 29.53 22.58 -49.03
N LEU A 648 30.20 21.79 -49.86
CA LEU A 648 29.85 20.38 -50.11
C LEU A 648 30.07 19.52 -48.85
N ARG A 649 31.15 19.73 -48.09
CA ARG A 649 31.38 19.10 -46.78
C ARG A 649 30.26 19.44 -45.78
N LEU A 650 29.87 20.71 -45.66
CA LEU A 650 28.78 21.15 -44.79
C LEU A 650 27.41 20.60 -45.22
N GLN A 651 27.13 20.54 -46.52
CA GLN A 651 25.90 19.95 -47.05
C GLN A 651 25.84 18.44 -46.75
N LYS A 652 26.97 17.73 -46.83
CA LYS A 652 27.07 16.33 -46.42
C LYS A 652 26.84 16.18 -44.91
N GLU A 653 27.51 16.97 -44.08
CA GLU A 653 27.33 16.91 -42.62
C GLU A 653 25.87 17.18 -42.21
N ALA A 654 25.18 18.10 -42.89
CA ALA A 654 23.76 18.35 -42.68
C ALA A 654 22.89 17.14 -43.06
N ALA A 655 23.18 16.46 -44.17
CA ALA A 655 22.47 15.24 -44.57
C ALA A 655 22.73 14.08 -43.60
N ASP A 656 23.98 13.87 -43.18
CA ASP A 656 24.39 12.85 -42.21
C ASP A 656 23.71 13.09 -40.84
N ARG A 657 23.56 14.36 -40.42
CA ARG A 657 22.81 14.75 -39.20
C ARG A 657 21.32 14.45 -39.31
N VAL A 658 20.67 14.75 -40.45
CA VAL A 658 19.25 14.45 -40.67
C VAL A 658 18.99 12.95 -40.68
N ALA A 659 19.87 12.14 -41.30
CA ALA A 659 19.79 10.69 -41.25
C ALA A 659 19.95 10.14 -39.82
N MET A 660 20.84 10.73 -39.02
CA MET A 660 21.00 10.36 -37.61
C MET A 660 19.77 10.72 -36.76
N GLU A 661 19.14 11.87 -37.03
CA GLU A 661 17.89 12.28 -36.35
C GLU A 661 16.72 11.36 -36.71
N GLN A 662 16.61 10.93 -37.97
CA GLN A 662 15.65 9.91 -38.40
C GLN A 662 15.86 8.59 -37.65
N GLN A 663 17.09 8.07 -37.60
CA GLN A 663 17.40 6.83 -36.86
C GLN A 663 17.16 6.94 -35.35
N ILE A 664 17.33 8.12 -34.75
CA ILE A 664 17.00 8.36 -33.34
C ILE A 664 15.48 8.33 -33.13
N ASN A 665 14.70 8.96 -34.03
CA ASN A 665 13.24 8.95 -33.96
C ASN A 665 12.65 7.54 -34.19
N GLU A 666 13.21 6.75 -35.12
CA GLU A 666 12.86 5.33 -35.31
C GLU A 666 13.02 4.54 -34.00
N ARG A 667 14.16 4.66 -33.31
CA ARG A 667 14.40 3.99 -32.02
C ARG A 667 13.48 4.48 -30.89
N ILE A 668 13.06 5.74 -30.92
CA ILE A 668 12.07 6.27 -29.96
C ILE A 668 10.70 5.62 -30.23
N MET A 669 10.31 5.47 -31.49
CA MET A 669 9.06 4.77 -31.87
C MET A 669 9.10 3.28 -31.53
N GLU A 670 10.24 2.59 -31.72
CA GLU A 670 10.45 1.21 -31.25
C GLU A 670 10.33 1.10 -29.71
N ALA A 671 10.89 2.06 -28.98
CA ALA A 671 10.82 2.10 -27.52
C ALA A 671 9.40 2.39 -26.98
N ASP A 672 8.64 3.28 -27.63
CA ASP A 672 7.24 3.52 -27.26
C ASP A 672 6.32 2.35 -27.68
N HIS A 673 6.57 1.67 -28.81
CA HIS A 673 5.81 0.46 -29.19
C HIS A 673 6.05 -0.69 -28.21
N THR A 674 7.31 -1.02 -27.90
CA THR A 674 7.62 -2.09 -26.93
C THR A 674 7.10 -1.77 -25.52
N LYS A 675 7.06 -0.49 -25.14
CA LYS A 675 6.39 -0.03 -23.92
C LYS A 675 4.87 -0.21 -23.96
N ILE A 676 4.21 0.04 -25.09
CA ILE A 676 2.76 -0.23 -25.26
C ILE A 676 2.50 -1.74 -25.12
N ASP A 677 3.31 -2.58 -25.74
CA ASP A 677 3.16 -4.05 -25.67
C ASP A 677 3.37 -4.57 -24.24
N LEU A 678 4.36 -4.04 -23.51
CA LEU A 678 4.59 -4.37 -22.10
C LEU A 678 3.44 -3.90 -21.20
N LEU A 679 2.84 -2.74 -21.46
CA LEU A 679 1.67 -2.25 -20.72
C LEU A 679 0.44 -3.12 -20.98
N ALA A 680 0.21 -3.52 -22.25
CA ALA A 680 -0.88 -4.42 -22.61
C ALA A 680 -0.73 -5.82 -21.97
N ASN A 681 0.50 -6.32 -21.88
CA ASN A 681 0.80 -7.59 -21.20
C ASN A 681 0.57 -7.50 -19.67
N LEU A 682 0.98 -6.40 -19.04
CA LEU A 682 0.69 -6.14 -17.62
C LEU A 682 -0.82 -5.98 -17.35
N GLU A 683 -1.57 -5.34 -18.25
CA GLU A 683 -3.03 -5.25 -18.14
C GLU A 683 -3.69 -6.63 -18.30
N ALA A 684 -3.23 -7.45 -19.24
CA ALA A 684 -3.70 -8.82 -19.41
C ALA A 684 -3.47 -9.67 -18.15
N GLN A 685 -2.25 -9.66 -17.59
CA GLN A 685 -1.95 -10.35 -16.31
C GLN A 685 -2.82 -9.83 -15.15
N GLN A 686 -3.07 -8.52 -15.08
CA GLN A 686 -3.95 -7.95 -14.07
C GLN A 686 -5.41 -8.42 -14.24
N GLN A 687 -5.88 -8.60 -15.47
CA GLN A 687 -7.21 -9.17 -15.74
C GLN A 687 -7.25 -10.68 -15.40
N GLU A 688 -6.21 -11.45 -15.71
CA GLU A 688 -6.08 -12.87 -15.33
C GLU A 688 -6.13 -13.05 -13.81
N PHE A 689 -5.32 -12.31 -13.02
CA PHE A 689 -5.38 -12.37 -11.56
C PHE A 689 -6.76 -11.98 -10.98
N VAL A 690 -7.51 -11.10 -11.66
CA VAL A 690 -8.90 -10.76 -11.26
C VAL A 690 -9.89 -11.87 -11.61
N LEU A 691 -9.65 -12.65 -12.66
CA LEU A 691 -10.44 -13.84 -13.01
C LEU A 691 -10.12 -15.01 -12.07
N GLU A 692 -8.84 -15.33 -11.86
CA GLU A 692 -8.39 -16.34 -10.88
C GLU A 692 -8.94 -16.04 -9.49
N ARG A 693 -8.87 -14.78 -9.02
CA ARG A 693 -9.40 -14.39 -7.72
C ARG A 693 -10.92 -14.59 -7.62
N LYS A 694 -11.68 -14.36 -8.70
CA LYS A 694 -13.12 -14.66 -8.74
C LYS A 694 -13.38 -16.16 -8.75
N GLU A 695 -12.55 -16.95 -9.43
CA GLU A 695 -12.64 -18.41 -9.45
C GLU A 695 -12.33 -19.02 -8.07
N PHE A 696 -11.28 -18.57 -7.40
CA PHE A 696 -11.00 -18.96 -6.01
C PHE A 696 -12.10 -18.50 -5.05
N GLN A 697 -12.69 -17.32 -5.24
CA GLN A 697 -13.84 -16.87 -4.45
C GLN A 697 -15.10 -17.72 -4.69
N ARG A 698 -15.31 -18.19 -5.93
CA ARG A 698 -16.37 -19.14 -6.28
C ARG A 698 -16.12 -20.51 -5.65
N GLY A 699 -14.93 -21.08 -5.80
CA GLY A 699 -14.56 -22.36 -5.19
C GLY A 699 -14.64 -22.33 -3.65
N LEU A 700 -14.31 -21.19 -3.02
CA LEU A 700 -14.51 -20.98 -1.57
C LEU A 700 -15.99 -20.84 -1.16
N ALA A 701 -16.89 -20.49 -2.08
CA ALA A 701 -18.33 -20.50 -1.84
C ALA A 701 -18.92 -21.90 -2.05
N GLU A 702 -18.50 -22.60 -3.11
CA GLU A 702 -18.86 -23.99 -3.41
C GLU A 702 -18.42 -24.92 -2.26
N LEU A 703 -17.16 -24.84 -1.79
CA LEU A 703 -16.67 -25.59 -0.63
C LEU A 703 -17.35 -25.22 0.71
N ARG A 704 -17.92 -24.02 0.83
CA ARG A 704 -18.73 -23.65 2.01
C ARG A 704 -20.11 -24.29 1.93
N GLN A 705 -20.72 -24.30 0.75
CA GLN A 705 -21.99 -24.98 0.55
C GLN A 705 -21.85 -26.49 0.78
N GLU A 706 -20.81 -27.15 0.25
CA GLU A 706 -20.53 -28.58 0.52
C GLU A 706 -20.32 -28.85 2.02
N LEU A 707 -19.68 -27.93 2.74
CA LEU A 707 -19.48 -28.03 4.19
C LEU A 707 -20.79 -27.86 4.98
N ASP A 708 -21.63 -26.90 4.60
CA ASP A 708 -22.93 -26.65 5.21
C ASP A 708 -23.90 -27.84 4.93
N GLU A 709 -23.93 -28.35 3.70
CA GLU A 709 -24.68 -29.57 3.34
C GLU A 709 -24.20 -30.81 4.12
N ALA A 710 -22.87 -30.97 4.30
CA ALA A 710 -22.31 -32.04 5.13
C ALA A 710 -22.65 -31.89 6.63
N TYR A 711 -22.81 -30.66 7.13
CA TYR A 711 -23.32 -30.42 8.50
C TYR A 711 -24.82 -30.74 8.63
N GLU A 712 -25.65 -30.43 7.63
CA GLU A 712 -27.06 -30.83 7.61
C GLU A 712 -27.23 -32.36 7.59
N ASP A 713 -26.46 -33.07 6.77
CA ASP A 713 -26.50 -34.54 6.71
C ASP A 713 -25.94 -35.19 7.99
N LEU A 714 -24.92 -34.59 8.63
CA LEU A 714 -24.45 -35.01 9.95
C LEU A 714 -25.56 -34.86 11.00
N HIS A 715 -26.22 -33.70 11.05
CA HIS A 715 -27.34 -33.44 11.97
C HIS A 715 -28.48 -34.44 11.74
N ARG A 716 -28.82 -34.73 10.48
CA ARG A 716 -29.82 -35.73 10.09
C ARG A 716 -29.46 -37.14 10.56
N VAL A 717 -28.18 -37.52 10.48
CA VAL A 717 -27.68 -38.80 10.98
C VAL A 717 -27.72 -38.86 12.51
N GLU A 718 -27.48 -37.76 13.21
CA GLU A 718 -27.62 -37.68 14.67
C GLU A 718 -29.08 -37.75 15.12
N GLU A 719 -29.99 -37.06 14.43
CA GLU A 719 -31.44 -37.16 14.65
C GLU A 719 -31.91 -38.62 14.47
N LEU A 720 -31.54 -39.28 13.37
CA LEU A 720 -31.87 -40.69 13.12
C LEU A 720 -31.32 -41.63 14.20
N LYS A 721 -30.07 -41.41 14.67
CA LYS A 721 -29.50 -42.16 15.81
C LYS A 721 -30.31 -41.94 17.10
N SER A 722 -30.77 -40.72 17.36
CA SER A 722 -31.59 -40.39 18.53
C SER A 722 -32.95 -41.12 18.51
N VAL A 723 -33.62 -41.13 17.36
CA VAL A 723 -34.88 -41.85 17.13
C VAL A 723 -34.67 -43.36 17.26
N GLU A 724 -33.56 -43.91 16.75
CA GLU A 724 -33.25 -45.33 16.92
C GLU A 724 -32.95 -45.70 18.38
N MET A 725 -32.29 -44.81 19.15
CA MET A 725 -32.07 -44.96 20.58
C MET A 725 -33.40 -44.96 21.37
N GLU A 726 -34.34 -44.06 21.07
CA GLU A 726 -35.67 -44.08 21.70
C GLU A 726 -36.50 -45.30 21.31
N ARG A 727 -36.40 -45.78 20.06
CA ARG A 727 -36.99 -47.07 19.66
C ARG A 727 -36.38 -48.25 20.43
N LYS A 728 -35.06 -48.23 20.67
CA LYS A 728 -34.37 -49.25 21.50
C LYS A 728 -34.76 -49.17 22.99
N LYS A 729 -34.94 -47.97 23.56
CA LYS A 729 -35.44 -47.76 24.93
C LYS A 729 -36.89 -48.24 25.08
N THR A 730 -37.80 -47.81 24.21
CA THR A 730 -39.22 -48.19 24.25
C THR A 730 -39.42 -49.68 23.98
N GLY A 731 -38.67 -50.29 23.05
CA GLY A 731 -38.66 -51.74 22.82
C GLY A 731 -38.24 -52.53 24.07
N ARG A 732 -37.13 -52.15 24.71
CA ARG A 732 -36.69 -52.74 26.00
C ARG A 732 -37.73 -52.53 27.11
N GLY A 733 -38.34 -51.34 27.17
CA GLY A 733 -39.42 -51.03 28.12
C GLY A 733 -40.68 -51.88 27.91
N SER A 734 -41.02 -52.24 26.67
CA SER A 734 -42.13 -53.13 26.36
C SER A 734 -41.84 -54.58 26.77
N ILE A 735 -40.61 -55.07 26.53
CA ILE A 735 -40.18 -56.42 26.97
C ILE A 735 -40.18 -56.49 28.51
N ALA A 736 -39.62 -55.47 29.19
CA ALA A 736 -39.60 -55.37 30.66
C ALA A 736 -40.98 -55.11 31.31
N ARG A 737 -42.04 -54.94 30.50
CA ARG A 737 -43.45 -54.88 30.93
C ARG A 737 -44.19 -56.19 30.63
N ARG A 738 -43.83 -56.93 29.57
CA ARG A 738 -44.32 -58.30 29.31
C ARG A 738 -43.72 -59.35 30.26
N LEU A 739 -42.55 -59.11 30.83
CA LEU A 739 -41.92 -59.95 31.86
C LEU A 739 -42.38 -59.61 33.30
N ARG A 740 -43.54 -58.93 33.45
CA ARG A 740 -44.07 -58.48 34.75
C ARG A 740 -45.59 -58.68 34.91
N ASN A 741 -46.19 -59.35 33.92
CA ASN A 741 -47.54 -59.91 33.92
C ASN A 741 -47.43 -61.41 33.62
#